data_AF-A0A1F6NU71-F1
#
_entry.id   AF-A0A1F6NU71-F1
#
_cell.length_a   1.000
_cell.length_b   1.000
_cell.length_c   1.000
_cell.angle_alpha   90.00
_cell.angle_beta   90.00
_cell.angle_gamma   90.00
#
_symmetry.space_group_name_H-M   'P 1'
#
loop_
_entity.id
_entity.type
_entity.pdbx_description
1 polymer ?
#
loop_
_entity_poly.entity_id
_entity_poly.type
_entity_poly.pdbx_seq_one_letter_code
_entity_poly.pdbx_strand_id
1 'polypeptide(L)'
;MADKFKHIIFNPRVRLCLGIFVFMAVLGWVYSGQWQVWRNPDFPPKVETAKAATWYNASWSYRKTVTIDYTKVSTTLSNFPVMVSTTDSNLSSYASSTGADILFTSDDGTTKLNHEIESYTSATGKLIAWVNVTSLSNSANTVLYMYYGNTGAADQQNITGTWDSNYVGVWHMKENPSGSAPQMKDSTTNANHGTTQGSMPSGSLVNAQIGDGLDFNGSSYYVSLPVTSSLNITGAITVETWVYADALSSARRFVSKNNTVTKSWELNFESAVGGLTTMRVFDGGTIKRTQEAAAMTVGSWFHYVGVFDPSTAVIIYKNGSQSGALTSGIPAAQNDNPNIAVLFARSPYAGCVNCYLDGKMDEVRVSNVARSAGWILTEYNNQYSPSTFYSIESTAQTPPFFDQIYYKFFNNADSTDVGLKLANQNLPATLSATGDPFRLRLGLHVTGSQIDASGQSFKLQFAEKSGDCDGVFSGESYADVTGATAIAYYDNATPNDGDSLTINAGDPNIGNNVIEQTYEEANNFTNSVGAIAVGEEGLWDFSLYDNGAPADTSYCLRVIKSDGNNIDSYTEIPEIITASGASPVVSVSVQDGIISYGYLSAGSSTTTIAIGDSQTVTNNGNVDIDLGIKGSTSTPGNWTLASQVGPDQYVHEYSVDVGDTWVPLTADYQLLVPGVPPDAGGVIDFRIQVPSSTSDYSTQNVDVTILAIQS
;
A
#
# COMPACT_ATOMS: atom_id res chain seq x y z
N MET A 1 69.59 4.23 -0.13
CA MET A 1 69.03 5.18 0.85
C MET A 1 67.95 4.42 1.61
N ALA A 2 68.30 3.52 2.53
CA ALA A 2 68.98 3.76 3.80
C ALA A 2 68.21 4.78 4.67
N ASP A 3 67.33 4.22 5.51
CA ASP A 3 67.37 4.31 6.97
C ASP A 3 67.36 5.70 7.64
N LYS A 4 66.63 5.78 8.76
CA LYS A 4 66.31 6.95 9.62
C LYS A 4 65.09 7.72 9.11
N PHE A 5 63.93 7.72 9.78
CA PHE A 5 63.73 8.28 11.11
C PHE A 5 62.61 7.54 11.86
N LYS A 6 63.01 6.61 12.73
CA LYS A 6 62.39 6.49 14.06
C LYS A 6 62.97 7.61 14.93
N HIS A 7 62.15 8.16 15.81
CA HIS A 7 62.40 9.27 16.77
C HIS A 7 62.25 10.69 16.22
N ILE A 8 61.15 11.35 16.60
CA ILE A 8 61.10 12.55 17.47
C ILE A 8 59.61 12.77 17.82
N ILE A 9 59.12 12.06 18.83
CA ILE A 9 58.03 12.52 19.69
C ILE A 9 58.75 12.91 20.99
N PHE A 10 58.43 14.07 21.56
CA PHE A 10 59.08 14.77 22.68
C PHE A 10 59.92 15.99 22.29
N ASN A 11 59.25 17.06 21.81
CA ASN A 11 59.75 18.42 21.99
C ASN A 11 58.60 19.37 22.39
N PRO A 12 58.59 19.94 23.62
CA PRO A 12 57.51 20.78 24.13
C PRO A 12 57.42 22.18 23.50
N ARG A 13 58.36 22.58 22.62
CA ARG A 13 58.31 23.90 21.94
C ARG A 13 57.35 23.97 20.74
N VAL A 14 56.82 22.83 20.25
CA VAL A 14 55.88 22.79 19.12
C VAL A 14 54.43 23.07 19.56
N ARG A 15 54.09 22.88 20.85
CA ARG A 15 52.73 23.15 21.36
C ARG A 15 52.39 24.64 21.49
N LEU A 16 53.37 25.52 21.62
CA LEU A 16 53.12 26.96 21.79
C LEU A 16 52.87 27.68 20.45
N CYS A 17 53.44 27.18 19.34
CA CYS A 17 53.22 27.78 18.01
C CYS A 17 51.88 27.38 17.37
N LEU A 18 51.33 26.20 17.71
CA LEU A 18 50.02 25.77 17.18
C LEU A 18 48.85 26.52 17.82
N GLY A 19 48.97 26.93 19.09
CA GLY A 19 47.93 27.67 19.81
C GLY A 19 47.74 29.12 19.33
N ILE A 20 48.82 29.77 18.88
CA ILE A 20 48.79 31.17 18.40
C ILE A 20 48.24 31.26 16.97
N PHE A 21 48.48 30.26 16.12
CA PHE A 21 47.93 30.21 14.77
C PHE A 21 46.41 29.96 14.74
N VAL A 22 45.88 29.15 15.66
CA VAL A 22 44.44 28.88 15.75
C VAL A 22 43.68 30.10 16.29
N PHE A 23 44.28 30.90 17.19
CA PHE A 23 43.62 32.09 17.74
C PHE A 23 43.59 33.28 16.76
N MET A 24 44.58 33.42 15.87
CA MET A 24 44.55 34.45 14.82
C MET A 24 43.64 34.10 13.63
N ALA A 25 43.47 32.81 13.31
CA ALA A 25 42.55 32.38 12.25
C ALA A 25 41.07 32.61 12.63
N VAL A 26 40.73 32.50 13.92
CA VAL A 26 39.36 32.73 14.43
C VAL A 26 39.01 34.22 14.48
N LEU A 27 39.98 35.13 14.71
CA LEU A 27 39.73 36.58 14.67
C LEU A 27 39.65 37.16 13.25
N GLY A 28 40.30 36.54 12.25
CA GLY A 28 40.20 36.96 10.85
C GLY A 28 38.87 36.59 10.18
N TRP A 29 38.16 35.57 10.70
CA TRP A 29 36.89 35.08 10.14
C TRP A 29 35.66 35.90 10.57
N VAL A 30 35.76 36.67 11.66
CA VAL A 30 34.62 37.45 12.19
C VAL A 30 34.43 38.80 11.47
N TYR A 31 35.39 39.26 10.66
CA TYR A 31 35.38 40.63 10.12
C TYR A 31 35.29 40.79 8.59
N SER A 32 35.14 39.72 7.80
CA SER A 32 35.21 39.84 6.32
C SER A 32 33.88 39.78 5.56
N GLY A 33 32.71 39.86 6.21
CA GLY A 33 31.44 40.34 5.62
C GLY A 33 31.04 39.85 4.21
N GLN A 34 31.44 38.66 3.77
CA GLN A 34 31.20 38.16 2.42
C GLN A 34 30.52 36.80 2.49
N TRP A 35 29.18 36.81 2.42
CA TRP A 35 28.39 35.60 2.22
C TRP A 35 28.51 35.17 0.75
N GLN A 36 29.44 34.23 0.49
CA GLN A 36 29.40 33.41 -0.72
C GLN A 36 28.92 32.03 -0.29
N VAL A 37 27.65 31.75 -0.58
CA VAL A 37 26.98 30.48 -0.33
C VAL A 37 27.67 29.42 -1.18
N TRP A 38 28.52 28.60 -0.56
CA TRP A 38 28.94 27.32 -1.14
C TRP A 38 27.71 26.42 -1.21
N ARG A 39 27.09 26.32 -2.39
CA ARG A 39 26.21 25.22 -2.74
C ARG A 39 27.08 23.99 -2.95
N ASN A 40 27.14 23.13 -1.95
CA ASN A 40 27.54 21.74 -2.13
C ASN A 40 26.47 21.05 -2.98
N PRO A 41 26.75 20.54 -4.20
CA PRO A 41 25.79 19.78 -4.96
C PRO A 41 25.94 18.31 -4.60
N ASP A 42 25.73 17.95 -3.34
CA ASP A 42 25.57 16.56 -2.94
C ASP A 42 24.43 16.49 -1.92
N PHE A 43 23.28 16.14 -2.47
CA PHE A 43 22.10 15.54 -1.86
C PHE A 43 21.72 16.04 -0.45
N PRO A 44 20.60 16.78 -0.30
CA PRO A 44 19.89 16.75 0.97
C PRO A 44 19.66 15.26 1.30
N PRO A 45 19.69 14.84 2.58
CA PRO A 45 19.04 13.57 2.91
C PRO A 45 17.63 13.73 2.35
N LYS A 46 17.31 12.95 1.31
CA LYS A 46 15.91 12.72 1.02
C LYS A 46 15.39 12.21 2.35
N VAL A 47 14.56 13.01 3.01
CA VAL A 47 13.53 12.45 3.85
C VAL A 47 12.64 11.73 2.83
N GLU A 48 13.07 10.53 2.43
CA GLU A 48 12.12 9.57 1.92
C GLU A 48 11.24 9.35 3.13
N THR A 49 10.07 9.98 3.11
CA THR A 49 8.99 9.65 4.02
C THR A 49 8.88 8.14 3.93
N ALA A 50 9.33 7.43 4.98
CA ALA A 50 9.35 5.98 4.97
C ALA A 50 7.94 5.55 4.60
N LYS A 51 7.79 4.90 3.44
CA LYS A 51 6.50 4.39 3.00
C LYS A 51 6.00 3.52 4.14
N ALA A 52 4.85 3.88 4.73
CA ALA A 52 4.27 3.10 5.81
C ALA A 52 4.11 1.65 5.31
N ALA A 53 4.70 0.68 6.01
CA ALA A 53 4.61 -0.71 5.62
C ALA A 53 3.15 -1.17 5.62
N THR A 54 2.71 -1.72 4.49
CA THR A 54 1.34 -2.19 4.29
C THR A 54 0.99 -3.22 5.36
N TRP A 55 -0.25 -3.20 5.83
CA TRP A 55 -0.72 -4.19 6.79
C TRP A 55 -0.87 -5.58 6.12
N TYR A 56 -0.56 -6.67 6.83
CA TYR A 56 -0.55 -8.03 6.24
C TYR A 56 -1.89 -8.38 5.56
N ASN A 57 -3.00 -8.21 6.29
CA ASN A 57 -4.37 -8.08 5.78
C ASN A 57 -5.33 -7.73 6.94
N ALA A 58 -6.59 -7.43 6.62
CA ALA A 58 -7.60 -7.00 7.60
C ALA A 58 -7.94 -8.02 8.70
N SER A 59 -7.58 -9.31 8.55
CA SER A 59 -7.89 -10.33 9.55
C SER A 59 -6.97 -10.32 10.77
N TRP A 60 -5.79 -9.68 10.71
CA TRP A 60 -4.87 -9.57 11.84
C TRP A 60 -4.96 -8.22 12.50
N SER A 61 -5.66 -8.10 13.62
CA SER A 61 -5.96 -6.80 14.25
C SER A 61 -4.77 -6.07 14.90
N TYR A 62 -3.65 -6.75 15.15
CA TYR A 62 -2.52 -6.15 15.86
C TYR A 62 -1.17 -6.47 15.23
N ARG A 63 -0.24 -5.53 15.34
CA ARG A 63 1.14 -5.65 14.87
C ARG A 63 2.12 -5.01 15.85
N LYS A 64 3.32 -5.57 15.94
CA LYS A 64 4.48 -4.96 16.60
C LYS A 64 5.67 -4.91 15.65
N THR A 65 6.37 -3.78 15.63
CA THR A 65 7.66 -3.67 14.93
C THR A 65 8.74 -4.34 15.78
N VAL A 66 9.54 -5.21 15.17
CA VAL A 66 10.75 -5.80 15.74
C VAL A 66 11.94 -5.24 14.97
N THR A 67 12.78 -4.47 15.64
CA THR A 67 13.95 -3.82 15.03
C THR A 67 15.21 -4.48 15.55
N ILE A 68 15.91 -5.22 14.69
CA ILE A 68 17.17 -5.88 15.01
C ILE A 68 18.32 -4.88 14.85
N ASP A 69 19.15 -4.78 15.88
CA ASP A 69 20.31 -3.88 15.94
C ASP A 69 21.47 -4.44 15.12
N TYR A 70 21.81 -3.77 14.02
CA TYR A 70 22.88 -4.21 13.12
C TYR A 70 24.25 -4.26 13.79
N THR A 71 24.45 -3.50 14.89
CA THR A 71 25.72 -3.50 15.63
C THR A 71 25.96 -4.81 16.38
N LYS A 72 24.93 -5.64 16.54
CA LYS A 72 25.00 -6.99 17.12
C LYS A 72 25.22 -8.09 16.08
N VAL A 73 25.12 -7.74 14.80
CA VAL A 73 25.30 -8.63 13.66
C VAL A 73 26.75 -8.54 13.19
N SER A 74 27.51 -9.64 13.28
CA SER A 74 28.95 -9.60 13.00
C SER A 74 29.28 -9.48 11.51
N THR A 75 28.44 -10.04 10.64
CA THR A 75 28.56 -10.00 9.18
C THR A 75 27.17 -10.12 8.59
N THR A 76 26.92 -9.59 7.38
CA THR A 76 25.62 -9.82 6.73
C THR A 76 25.38 -11.31 6.52
N LEU A 77 24.22 -11.81 6.96
CA LEU A 77 23.82 -13.21 6.89
C LEU A 77 22.59 -13.37 6.01
N SER A 78 22.46 -14.55 5.40
CA SER A 78 21.30 -14.94 4.61
C SER A 78 20.58 -16.10 5.27
N ASN A 79 19.24 -16.08 5.25
CA ASN A 79 18.39 -17.14 5.82
C ASN A 79 18.76 -17.48 7.27
N PHE A 80 18.88 -16.46 8.12
CA PHE A 80 19.32 -16.61 9.50
C PHE A 80 18.12 -16.72 10.45
N PRO A 81 18.01 -17.80 11.27
CA PRO A 81 16.92 -17.95 12.24
C PRO A 81 17.17 -17.06 13.46
N VAL A 82 16.55 -15.89 13.48
CA VAL A 82 16.58 -14.95 14.61
C VAL A 82 15.61 -15.42 15.70
N MET A 83 16.10 -15.61 16.91
CA MET A 83 15.29 -15.82 18.10
C MET A 83 14.65 -14.49 18.54
N VAL A 84 13.32 -14.48 18.61
CA VAL A 84 12.51 -13.40 19.18
C VAL A 84 11.86 -13.94 20.46
N SER A 85 12.33 -13.44 21.60
CA SER A 85 11.80 -13.72 22.93
C SER A 85 11.22 -12.46 23.59
N THR A 86 10.00 -12.55 24.10
CA THR A 86 9.34 -11.43 24.79
C THR A 86 8.34 -11.93 25.83
N THR A 87 7.94 -11.04 26.73
CA THR A 87 6.76 -11.21 27.58
C THR A 87 5.93 -9.94 27.42
N ASP A 88 4.76 -10.06 26.79
CA ASP A 88 3.96 -8.90 26.39
C ASP A 88 2.48 -9.13 26.72
N SER A 89 1.91 -8.24 27.52
CA SER A 89 0.50 -8.34 27.91
C SER A 89 -0.46 -8.27 26.73
N ASN A 90 -0.10 -7.60 25.62
CA ASN A 90 -0.96 -7.57 24.43
C ASN A 90 -1.04 -8.93 23.74
N LEU A 91 0.05 -9.71 23.76
CA LEU A 91 -0.01 -11.09 23.27
C LEU A 91 -0.97 -11.90 24.16
N SER A 92 -0.88 -11.74 25.49
CA SER A 92 -1.80 -12.43 26.41
C SER A 92 -3.28 -12.06 26.21
N SER A 93 -3.56 -10.79 25.85
CA SER A 93 -4.92 -10.29 25.71
C SER A 93 -5.55 -10.58 24.35
N TYR A 94 -4.75 -10.63 23.28
CA TYR A 94 -5.28 -10.58 21.93
C TYR A 94 -4.86 -11.74 21.03
N ALA A 95 -3.72 -12.38 21.28
CA ALA A 95 -3.33 -13.55 20.50
C ALA A 95 -4.19 -14.77 20.91
N SER A 96 -4.35 -15.71 19.99
CA SER A 96 -4.96 -17.01 20.24
C SER A 96 -4.31 -17.70 21.43
N SER A 97 -5.08 -18.48 22.19
CA SER A 97 -4.57 -19.20 23.37
C SER A 97 -3.45 -20.20 23.06
N THR A 98 -3.38 -20.69 21.82
CA THR A 98 -2.33 -21.57 21.30
C THR A 98 -1.18 -20.84 20.63
N GLY A 99 -1.30 -19.52 20.39
CA GLY A 99 -0.36 -18.74 19.59
C GLY A 99 -0.43 -19.00 18.08
N ALA A 100 -1.42 -19.78 17.62
CA ALA A 100 -1.57 -20.17 16.22
C ALA A 100 -1.70 -18.99 15.26
N ASP A 101 -2.19 -17.84 15.73
CA ASP A 101 -2.38 -16.61 14.96
C ASP A 101 -1.17 -15.69 14.97
N ILE A 102 -0.06 -16.05 15.62
CA ILE A 102 1.16 -15.26 15.61
C ILE A 102 1.89 -15.53 14.29
N LEU A 103 2.21 -14.49 13.54
CA LEU A 103 3.05 -14.60 12.34
C LEU A 103 4.03 -13.44 12.24
N PHE A 104 5.05 -13.62 11.39
CA PHE A 104 6.07 -12.62 11.14
C PHE A 104 6.13 -12.27 9.66
N THR A 105 6.36 -11.00 9.34
CA THR A 105 6.64 -10.53 7.97
C THR A 105 7.95 -9.75 7.91
N SER A 106 8.46 -9.57 6.70
CA SER A 106 9.53 -8.62 6.41
C SER A 106 9.09 -7.16 6.61
N ASP A 107 9.99 -6.22 6.33
CA ASP A 107 9.79 -4.77 6.47
C ASP A 107 8.71 -4.19 5.54
N ASP A 108 8.30 -4.91 4.51
CA ASP A 108 7.16 -4.56 3.65
C ASP A 108 5.79 -4.73 4.33
N GLY A 109 5.75 -5.47 5.45
CA GLY A 109 4.53 -5.77 6.20
C GLY A 109 3.64 -6.86 5.60
N THR A 110 4.00 -7.46 4.47
CA THR A 110 3.18 -8.44 3.73
C THR A 110 3.91 -9.74 3.37
N THR A 111 5.23 -9.72 3.18
CA THR A 111 6.03 -10.92 2.89
C THR A 111 6.21 -11.74 4.16
N LYS A 112 5.46 -12.84 4.27
CA LYS A 112 5.50 -13.75 5.42
C LYS A 112 6.86 -14.44 5.53
N LEU A 113 7.40 -14.48 6.75
CA LEU A 113 8.62 -15.17 7.12
C LEU A 113 8.30 -16.52 7.76
N ASN A 114 9.07 -17.55 7.40
CA ASN A 114 8.98 -18.84 8.07
C ASN A 114 9.40 -18.67 9.53
N HIS A 115 8.62 -19.25 10.42
CA HIS A 115 8.91 -19.22 11.83
C HIS A 115 8.46 -20.50 12.55
N GLU A 116 9.09 -20.73 13.68
CA GLU A 116 8.76 -21.75 14.66
C GLU A 116 8.51 -21.07 15.99
N ILE A 117 7.41 -21.40 16.66
CA ILE A 117 7.15 -21.00 18.04
C ILE A 117 7.70 -22.12 18.91
N GLU A 118 8.81 -21.84 19.59
CA GLU A 118 9.38 -22.77 20.54
C GLU A 118 8.47 -22.92 21.75
N SER A 119 8.02 -21.80 22.32
CA SER A 119 7.05 -21.78 23.41
C SER A 119 6.19 -20.52 23.38
N TYR A 120 4.93 -20.66 23.77
CA TYR A 120 4.01 -19.56 24.00
C TYR A 120 3.12 -19.84 25.22
N THR A 121 3.08 -18.90 26.16
CA THR A 121 2.22 -18.98 27.36
C THR A 121 1.18 -17.88 27.31
N SER A 122 -0.03 -18.20 26.84
CA SER A 122 -1.13 -17.24 26.67
C SER A 122 -1.50 -16.48 27.93
N ALA A 123 -1.41 -17.09 29.11
CA ALA A 123 -1.71 -16.42 30.38
C ALA A 123 -0.78 -15.24 30.72
N THR A 124 0.45 -15.22 30.18
CA THR A 124 1.46 -14.18 30.46
C THR A 124 1.91 -13.43 29.22
N GLY A 125 1.61 -13.96 28.02
CA GLY A 125 2.12 -13.44 26.76
C GLY A 125 3.61 -13.69 26.57
N LYS A 126 4.20 -14.65 27.31
CA LYS A 126 5.59 -15.07 27.11
C LYS A 126 5.70 -15.87 25.82
N LEU A 127 6.53 -15.39 24.90
CA LEU A 127 6.79 -15.97 23.58
C LEU A 127 8.30 -16.22 23.42
N ILE A 128 8.66 -17.37 22.85
CA ILE A 128 9.97 -17.66 22.25
C ILE A 128 9.69 -18.20 20.86
N ALA A 129 10.13 -17.47 19.83
CA ALA A 129 9.98 -17.87 18.44
C ALA A 129 11.29 -17.73 17.68
N TRP A 130 11.50 -18.58 16.69
CA TRP A 130 12.61 -18.54 15.75
C TRP A 130 12.06 -18.08 14.40
N VAL A 131 12.60 -16.99 13.86
CA VAL A 131 12.11 -16.35 12.62
C VAL A 131 13.23 -16.37 11.59
N ASN A 132 13.01 -17.01 10.45
CA ASN A 132 13.98 -17.05 9.37
C ASN A 132 14.01 -15.70 8.63
N VAL A 133 15.08 -14.93 8.85
CA VAL A 133 15.29 -13.63 8.23
C VAL A 133 16.15 -13.80 6.98
N THR A 134 15.57 -13.51 5.82
CA THR A 134 16.20 -13.72 4.49
C THR A 134 17.53 -12.99 4.35
N SER A 135 17.63 -11.76 4.84
CA SER A 135 18.88 -10.99 4.88
C SER A 135 18.97 -10.21 6.20
N LEU A 136 19.96 -10.55 7.01
CA LEU A 136 20.26 -9.89 8.27
C LEU A 136 21.51 -9.03 8.10
N SER A 137 21.34 -7.71 8.15
CA SER A 137 22.40 -6.74 7.81
C SER A 137 23.30 -6.39 8.99
N ASN A 138 24.60 -6.18 8.71
CA ASN A 138 25.57 -5.63 9.67
C ASN A 138 25.90 -4.14 9.43
N SER A 139 25.13 -3.45 8.59
CA SER A 139 25.36 -2.03 8.27
C SER A 139 24.12 -1.16 8.42
N ALA A 140 22.95 -1.76 8.62
CA ALA A 140 21.68 -1.08 8.86
C ALA A 140 20.74 -1.99 9.64
N ASN A 141 19.88 -1.42 10.50
CA ASN A 141 18.91 -2.20 11.26
C ASN A 141 18.01 -3.01 10.33
N THR A 142 17.64 -4.21 10.77
CA THR A 142 16.67 -5.05 10.04
C THR A 142 15.33 -4.95 10.75
N VAL A 143 14.27 -4.60 10.02
CA VAL A 143 12.91 -4.45 10.56
C VAL A 143 12.08 -5.66 10.15
N LEU A 144 11.33 -6.20 11.10
CA LEU A 144 10.33 -7.24 10.91
C LEU A 144 9.03 -6.78 11.57
N TYR A 145 7.90 -7.37 11.18
CA TYR A 145 6.64 -7.19 11.89
C TYR A 145 6.12 -8.48 12.46
N MET A 146 5.70 -8.46 13.73
CA MET A 146 4.98 -9.55 14.40
C MET A 146 3.50 -9.22 14.44
N TYR A 147 2.68 -10.00 13.75
CA TYR A 147 1.22 -9.87 13.72
C TYR A 147 0.55 -10.88 14.64
N TYR A 148 -0.58 -10.49 15.23
CA TYR A 148 -1.45 -11.33 16.07
C TYR A 148 -2.86 -10.72 16.13
N GLY A 149 -3.81 -11.35 16.84
CA GLY A 149 -5.19 -10.87 16.95
C GLY A 149 -6.18 -11.51 16.00
N ASN A 150 -5.82 -12.62 15.35
CA ASN A 150 -6.69 -13.35 14.46
C ASN A 150 -7.06 -14.70 15.09
N THR A 151 -7.92 -14.71 16.11
CA THR A 151 -8.22 -15.92 16.90
C THR A 151 -8.83 -17.06 16.08
N GLY A 152 -9.32 -16.79 14.87
CA GLY A 152 -9.83 -17.80 13.92
C GLY A 152 -8.78 -18.36 12.96
N ALA A 153 -7.53 -17.87 12.99
CA ALA A 153 -6.46 -18.35 12.11
C ALA A 153 -6.07 -19.80 12.42
N ALA A 154 -5.79 -20.56 11.36
CA ALA A 154 -5.03 -21.80 11.48
C ALA A 154 -3.58 -21.52 11.91
N ASP A 155 -2.85 -22.54 12.35
CA ASP A 155 -1.45 -22.43 12.76
C ASP A 155 -0.59 -21.81 11.65
N GLN A 156 0.04 -20.68 11.96
CA GLN A 156 0.79 -19.89 11.00
C GLN A 156 2.25 -20.31 10.87
N GLN A 157 2.73 -21.22 11.71
CA GLN A 157 4.12 -21.68 11.71
C GLN A 157 4.49 -22.43 10.42
N ASN A 158 5.78 -22.37 10.09
CA ASN A 158 6.42 -23.28 9.16
C ASN A 158 7.73 -23.76 9.78
N ILE A 159 7.60 -24.70 10.72
CA ILE A 159 8.68 -25.19 11.56
C ILE A 159 9.88 -25.61 10.70
N THR A 160 9.67 -26.53 9.77
CA THR A 160 10.76 -27.08 8.95
C THR A 160 11.34 -26.08 7.94
N GLY A 161 10.54 -25.10 7.49
CA GLY A 161 11.02 -24.01 6.63
C GLY A 161 11.77 -22.90 7.37
N THR A 162 11.77 -22.90 8.70
CA THR A 162 12.50 -21.92 9.52
C THR A 162 14.00 -22.18 9.49
N TRP A 163 14.39 -23.44 9.32
CA TRP A 163 15.77 -23.89 9.31
C TRP A 163 16.24 -24.14 7.87
N ASP A 164 17.39 -23.57 7.49
CA ASP A 164 17.96 -23.82 6.16
C ASP A 164 18.32 -25.29 5.95
N SER A 165 18.52 -25.70 4.69
CA SER A 165 18.84 -27.09 4.34
C SER A 165 20.21 -27.57 4.82
N ASN A 166 21.06 -26.68 5.35
CA ASN A 166 22.33 -27.06 5.94
C ASN A 166 22.17 -27.56 7.37
N TYR A 167 21.06 -27.23 8.07
CA TYR A 167 20.72 -27.87 9.33
C TYR A 167 20.28 -29.31 9.08
N VAL A 168 21.04 -30.28 9.59
CA VAL A 168 20.66 -31.70 9.57
C VAL A 168 19.86 -32.11 10.81
N GLY A 169 19.83 -31.26 11.83
CA GLY A 169 18.91 -31.37 12.94
C GLY A 169 19.02 -30.20 13.92
N VAL A 170 17.87 -29.86 14.50
CA VAL A 170 17.69 -28.79 15.50
C VAL A 170 16.79 -29.32 16.61
N TRP A 171 17.31 -29.38 17.84
CA TRP A 171 16.58 -29.89 19.00
C TRP A 171 16.57 -28.83 20.11
N HIS A 172 15.41 -28.21 20.32
CA HIS A 172 15.14 -27.31 21.45
C HIS A 172 15.12 -28.04 22.80
N MET A 173 14.96 -29.37 22.79
CA MET A 173 14.91 -30.24 23.98
C MET A 173 13.85 -29.89 25.03
N LYS A 174 12.73 -29.31 24.58
CA LYS A 174 11.62 -28.84 25.40
C LYS A 174 10.57 -29.91 25.74
N GLU A 175 10.63 -31.10 25.13
CA GLU A 175 9.62 -32.13 25.35
C GLU A 175 9.81 -32.89 26.67
N ASN A 176 8.72 -33.39 27.26
CA ASN A 176 8.81 -34.22 28.47
C ASN A 176 9.64 -35.49 28.20
N PRO A 177 10.80 -35.69 28.88
CA PRO A 177 11.69 -36.82 28.64
C PRO A 177 11.11 -38.17 29.04
N SER A 178 10.08 -38.21 29.89
CA SER A 178 9.36 -39.43 30.25
C SER A 178 8.11 -39.68 29.39
N GLY A 179 7.87 -38.84 28.38
CA GLY A 179 6.77 -38.99 27.44
C GLY A 179 6.97 -40.14 26.45
N SER A 180 6.04 -40.28 25.50
CA SER A 180 6.13 -41.28 24.43
C SER A 180 7.31 -41.02 23.50
N ALA A 181 8.15 -42.03 23.29
CA ALA A 181 9.27 -41.95 22.36
C ALA A 181 8.82 -41.90 20.89
N PRO A 182 9.59 -41.26 19.99
CA PRO A 182 10.73 -40.39 20.30
C PRO A 182 10.27 -39.03 20.87
N GLN A 183 10.89 -38.57 21.95
CA GLN A 183 10.49 -37.36 22.68
C GLN A 183 11.09 -36.09 22.05
N MET A 184 12.42 -36.06 21.91
CA MET A 184 13.17 -34.86 21.52
C MET A 184 12.94 -34.57 20.04
N LYS A 185 12.11 -33.59 19.71
CA LYS A 185 11.75 -33.33 18.31
C LYS A 185 12.87 -32.59 17.59
N ASP A 186 13.01 -32.95 16.32
CA ASP A 186 13.93 -32.32 15.37
C ASP A 186 13.06 -31.39 14.53
N SER A 187 13.37 -30.10 14.57
CA SER A 187 12.60 -29.06 13.88
C SER A 187 12.92 -28.97 12.38
N THR A 188 13.87 -29.75 11.87
CA THR A 188 14.20 -29.79 10.44
C THR A 188 13.34 -30.79 9.66
N THR A 189 13.39 -30.72 8.33
CA THR A 189 12.75 -31.72 7.45
C THR A 189 13.31 -33.14 7.61
N ASN A 190 14.47 -33.32 8.26
CA ASN A 190 15.10 -34.63 8.43
C ASN A 190 14.41 -35.50 9.48
N ALA A 191 13.65 -34.90 10.39
CA ALA A 191 12.90 -35.59 11.43
C ALA A 191 13.75 -36.60 12.23
N ASN A 192 15.00 -36.25 12.55
CA ASN A 192 15.93 -37.04 13.35
C ASN A 192 15.55 -37.00 14.85
N HIS A 193 14.30 -37.31 15.19
CA HIS A 193 13.79 -37.20 16.56
C HIS A 193 14.54 -38.10 17.54
N GLY A 194 15.04 -37.51 18.63
CA GLY A 194 15.78 -38.21 19.66
C GLY A 194 14.89 -38.99 20.64
N THR A 195 15.39 -40.13 21.12
CA THR A 195 14.77 -40.91 22.19
C THR A 195 15.62 -40.81 23.45
N THR A 196 14.99 -40.39 24.55
CA THR A 196 15.62 -40.36 25.88
C THR A 196 15.89 -41.78 26.39
N GLN A 197 16.97 -41.93 27.14
CA GLN A 197 17.48 -43.22 27.61
C GLN A 197 17.80 -43.16 29.11
N GLY A 198 17.88 -44.35 29.71
CA GLY A 198 18.16 -44.50 31.14
C GLY A 198 16.96 -44.26 32.05
N SER A 199 15.73 -44.25 31.51
CA SER A 199 14.48 -43.97 32.24
C SER A 199 14.47 -42.56 32.86
N MET A 200 14.78 -41.55 32.04
CA MET A 200 14.82 -40.15 32.42
C MET A 200 13.42 -39.67 32.89
N PRO A 201 13.27 -39.21 34.15
CA PRO A 201 11.98 -38.78 34.69
C PRO A 201 11.58 -37.40 34.15
N SER A 202 10.29 -37.07 34.20
CA SER A 202 9.76 -35.78 33.77
C SER A 202 10.42 -34.57 34.45
N GLY A 203 10.86 -34.73 35.70
CA GLY A 203 11.60 -33.69 36.43
C GLY A 203 12.99 -33.38 35.89
N SER A 204 13.46 -34.10 34.87
CA SER A 204 14.70 -33.77 34.15
C SER A 204 14.47 -32.70 33.07
N LEU A 205 13.21 -32.39 32.74
CA LEU A 205 12.87 -31.19 31.97
C LEU A 205 12.95 -29.99 32.92
N VAL A 206 13.84 -29.05 32.64
CA VAL A 206 14.15 -27.92 33.51
C VAL A 206 14.27 -26.65 32.69
N ASN A 207 14.03 -25.49 33.30
CA ASN A 207 14.37 -24.21 32.67
C ASN A 207 15.84 -24.20 32.28
N ALA A 208 16.13 -23.87 31.03
CA ALA A 208 17.48 -23.88 30.49
C ALA A 208 17.92 -22.47 30.05
N GLN A 209 18.87 -22.38 29.12
CA GLN A 209 19.38 -21.09 28.65
C GLN A 209 18.32 -20.37 27.80
N ILE A 210 17.62 -21.12 26.95
CA ILE A 210 16.48 -20.72 26.15
C ILE A 210 15.34 -21.69 26.51
N GLY A 211 14.18 -21.15 26.89
CA GLY A 211 13.04 -21.99 27.23
C GLY A 211 13.36 -23.07 28.28
N ASP A 212 13.10 -24.32 27.90
CA ASP A 212 13.34 -25.53 28.68
C ASP A 212 14.39 -26.40 28.01
N GLY A 213 15.12 -27.19 28.80
CA GLY A 213 16.09 -28.16 28.33
C GLY A 213 16.17 -29.38 29.24
N LEU A 214 17.20 -30.21 29.07
CA LEU A 214 17.33 -31.46 29.81
C LEU A 214 18.49 -31.45 30.80
N ASP A 215 18.23 -31.96 32.00
CA ASP A 215 19.21 -32.25 33.05
C ASP A 215 19.66 -33.72 33.01
N PHE A 216 20.96 -33.95 32.92
CA PHE A 216 21.59 -35.26 32.80
C PHE A 216 22.34 -35.64 34.07
N ASN A 217 22.16 -36.88 34.54
CA ASN A 217 22.58 -37.32 35.88
C ASN A 217 24.03 -37.85 35.99
N GLY A 218 24.86 -37.66 34.97
CA GLY A 218 26.26 -38.10 34.99
C GLY A 218 26.50 -39.60 34.91
N SER A 219 25.47 -40.44 34.73
CA SER A 219 25.62 -41.90 34.81
C SER A 219 24.77 -42.74 33.84
N SER A 220 23.51 -42.40 33.61
CA SER A 220 22.60 -43.23 32.80
C SER A 220 21.73 -42.45 31.82
N TYR A 221 21.54 -41.14 32.05
CA TYR A 221 20.67 -40.30 31.23
C TYR A 221 21.41 -39.81 29.99
N TYR A 222 20.80 -40.02 28.82
CA TYR A 222 21.30 -39.55 27.53
C TYR A 222 20.18 -39.54 26.50
N VAL A 223 20.41 -38.92 25.34
CA VAL A 223 19.51 -38.98 24.19
C VAL A 223 20.18 -39.75 23.06
N SER A 224 19.44 -40.66 22.42
CA SER A 224 19.88 -41.38 21.23
C SER A 224 19.08 -40.93 20.02
N LEU A 225 19.77 -40.48 18.98
CA LEU A 225 19.15 -40.21 17.69
C LEU A 225 18.96 -41.50 16.87
N PRO A 226 18.02 -41.52 15.90
CA PRO A 226 17.91 -42.61 14.95
C PRO A 226 19.15 -42.68 14.04
N VAL A 227 19.42 -43.87 13.51
CA VAL A 227 20.47 -44.08 12.53
C VAL A 227 19.91 -43.76 11.15
N THR A 228 20.23 -42.58 10.63
CA THR A 228 19.71 -42.05 9.36
C THR A 228 20.84 -41.56 8.46
N SER A 229 20.59 -41.50 7.15
CA SER A 229 21.57 -41.02 6.17
C SER A 229 21.89 -39.53 6.29
N SER A 230 20.97 -38.71 6.78
CA SER A 230 21.17 -37.27 6.99
C SER A 230 22.21 -36.96 8.09
N LEU A 231 22.44 -37.89 9.02
CA LEU A 231 23.46 -37.79 10.06
C LEU A 231 24.80 -38.44 9.69
N ASN A 232 24.95 -38.93 8.46
CA ASN A 232 26.17 -39.57 7.96
C ASN A 232 27.04 -38.53 7.22
N ILE A 233 27.55 -37.56 7.99
CA ILE A 233 28.29 -36.40 7.47
C ILE A 233 29.77 -36.75 7.32
N THR A 234 30.28 -36.70 6.09
CA THR A 234 31.71 -36.90 5.77
C THR A 234 32.44 -35.60 5.41
N GLY A 235 31.70 -34.56 5.04
CA GLY A 235 32.21 -33.23 4.71
C GLY A 235 32.32 -32.30 5.91
N ALA A 236 32.16 -31.01 5.65
CA ALA A 236 32.14 -29.99 6.69
C ALA A 236 31.02 -30.25 7.70
N ILE A 237 31.26 -29.89 8.96
CA ILE A 237 30.26 -30.01 10.02
C ILE A 237 30.39 -28.86 11.02
N THR A 238 29.25 -28.38 11.50
CA THR A 238 29.15 -27.53 12.69
C THR A 238 28.23 -28.23 13.69
N VAL A 239 28.68 -28.35 14.94
CA VAL A 239 27.91 -28.93 16.05
C VAL A 239 27.89 -27.94 17.18
N GLU A 240 26.71 -27.62 17.69
CA GLU A 240 26.54 -26.62 18.76
C GLU A 240 25.52 -27.04 19.81
N THR A 241 25.69 -26.48 20.99
CA THR A 241 24.80 -26.66 22.14
C THR A 241 25.19 -25.68 23.26
N TRP A 242 24.19 -25.27 24.04
CA TRP A 242 24.42 -24.69 25.35
C TRP A 242 24.62 -25.80 26.38
N VAL A 243 25.64 -25.66 27.23
CA VAL A 243 25.96 -26.64 28.26
C VAL A 243 26.18 -25.96 29.60
N TYR A 244 25.59 -26.54 30.64
CA TYR A 244 25.82 -26.21 32.04
C TYR A 244 26.30 -27.47 32.76
N ALA A 245 27.56 -27.51 33.20
CA ALA A 245 28.08 -28.68 33.90
C ALA A 245 27.88 -28.56 35.41
N ASP A 246 27.31 -29.58 36.04
CA ASP A 246 27.25 -29.72 37.51
C ASP A 246 28.55 -30.33 38.04
N ALA A 247 29.14 -31.29 37.30
CA ALA A 247 30.42 -31.89 37.66
C ALA A 247 31.30 -32.32 36.48
N LEU A 248 32.59 -32.00 36.57
CA LEU A 248 33.61 -32.29 35.57
C LEU A 248 34.71 -33.24 36.10
N SER A 249 34.32 -34.25 36.87
CA SER A 249 35.23 -35.20 37.53
C SER A 249 35.81 -36.28 36.58
N SER A 250 35.28 -36.41 35.36
CA SER A 250 35.74 -37.34 34.32
C SER A 250 35.53 -36.74 32.93
N ALA A 251 35.92 -37.46 31.88
CA ALA A 251 35.56 -37.08 30.52
C ALA A 251 34.03 -37.06 30.38
N ARG A 252 33.47 -36.03 29.73
CA ARG A 252 32.04 -35.86 29.47
C ARG A 252 31.81 -35.72 27.97
N ARG A 253 30.62 -36.02 27.50
CA ARG A 253 30.27 -35.98 26.07
C ARG A 253 29.05 -35.09 25.92
N PHE A 254 29.10 -34.13 25.01
CA PHE A 254 27.95 -33.26 24.74
C PHE A 254 27.19 -33.82 23.55
N VAL A 255 27.85 -33.92 22.40
CA VAL A 255 27.30 -34.54 21.18
C VAL A 255 28.37 -35.45 20.57
N SER A 256 28.02 -36.68 20.24
CA SER A 256 29.01 -37.68 19.82
C SER A 256 28.49 -38.65 18.78
N LYS A 257 29.24 -38.80 17.68
CA LYS A 257 29.10 -39.88 16.71
C LYS A 257 30.42 -40.63 16.63
N ASN A 258 30.60 -41.61 17.51
CA ASN A 258 31.87 -42.30 17.66
C ASN A 258 31.69 -43.71 18.25
N ASN A 259 32.33 -44.74 17.70
CA ASN A 259 32.36 -46.07 18.31
C ASN A 259 33.77 -46.70 18.29
N THR A 260 33.87 -47.97 18.69
CA THR A 260 35.14 -48.71 18.78
C THR A 260 35.78 -49.04 17.43
N VAL A 261 35.01 -49.08 16.34
CA VAL A 261 35.44 -49.57 15.02
C VAL A 261 35.67 -48.40 14.06
N THR A 262 34.80 -47.41 14.11
CA THR A 262 34.73 -46.27 13.22
C THR A 262 34.49 -45.04 14.07
N LYS A 263 35.55 -44.26 14.24
CA LYS A 263 35.46 -42.97 14.92
C LYS A 263 35.10 -41.91 13.87
N SER A 264 34.13 -41.04 14.17
CA SER A 264 33.71 -39.97 13.26
C SER A 264 34.00 -38.59 13.85
N TRP A 265 33.20 -38.13 14.84
CA TRP A 265 33.38 -36.82 15.46
C TRP A 265 32.77 -36.74 16.86
N GLU A 266 33.29 -35.84 17.69
CA GLU A 266 32.80 -35.57 19.05
C GLU A 266 33.00 -34.10 19.43
N LEU A 267 31.97 -33.49 20.04
CA LEU A 267 32.08 -32.28 20.85
C LEU A 267 31.98 -32.69 22.32
N ASN A 268 33.05 -32.47 23.09
CA ASN A 268 33.21 -33.14 24.36
C ASN A 268 34.17 -32.45 25.33
N PHE A 269 34.02 -32.74 26.62
CA PHE A 269 34.96 -32.34 27.67
C PHE A 269 35.89 -33.48 28.05
N GLU A 270 37.19 -33.19 28.20
CA GLU A 270 38.22 -34.21 28.35
C GLU A 270 39.20 -33.93 29.48
N SER A 271 39.13 -34.76 30.52
CA SER A 271 40.03 -34.67 31.67
C SER A 271 41.49 -34.97 31.31
N ALA A 272 41.74 -35.85 30.34
CA ALA A 272 43.08 -36.25 29.91
C ALA A 272 43.87 -35.15 29.15
N VAL A 273 43.21 -34.06 28.75
CA VAL A 273 43.86 -32.88 28.12
C VAL A 273 43.79 -31.65 29.00
N GLY A 274 43.81 -31.83 30.32
CA GLY A 274 43.78 -30.73 31.28
C GLY A 274 42.38 -30.24 31.63
N GLY A 275 41.34 -31.04 31.36
CA GLY A 275 39.95 -30.66 31.66
C GLY A 275 39.47 -29.55 30.75
N LEU A 276 39.63 -29.74 29.44
CA LEU A 276 39.24 -28.77 28.41
C LEU A 276 38.18 -29.37 27.50
N THR A 277 37.30 -28.51 27.01
CA THR A 277 36.36 -28.85 25.94
C THR A 277 37.10 -28.93 24.60
N THR A 278 36.80 -29.96 23.82
CA THR A 278 37.46 -30.26 22.55
C THR A 278 36.43 -30.51 21.45
N MET A 279 36.78 -30.10 20.23
CA MET A 279 36.15 -30.57 19.00
C MET A 279 37.11 -31.57 18.34
N ARG A 280 36.57 -32.74 17.94
CA ARG A 280 37.34 -33.86 17.40
C ARG A 280 36.71 -34.36 16.12
N VAL A 281 37.55 -34.65 15.13
CA VAL A 281 37.20 -35.42 13.94
C VAL A 281 38.23 -36.51 13.71
N PHE A 282 37.83 -37.58 13.03
CA PHE A 282 38.68 -38.74 12.78
C PHE A 282 38.73 -39.03 11.28
N ASP A 283 39.91 -39.40 10.75
CA ASP A 283 40.16 -39.62 9.31
C ASP A 283 40.32 -41.12 8.94
N GLY A 284 39.74 -42.02 9.73
CA GLY A 284 39.83 -43.47 9.52
C GLY A 284 41.02 -44.14 10.23
N GLY A 285 41.84 -43.38 10.96
CA GLY A 285 42.86 -43.92 11.86
C GLY A 285 43.47 -42.92 12.85
N THR A 286 43.46 -41.62 12.53
CA THR A 286 44.05 -40.55 13.35
C THR A 286 42.98 -39.60 13.87
N ILE A 287 43.19 -39.07 15.08
CA ILE A 287 42.35 -38.03 15.66
C ILE A 287 42.91 -36.66 15.27
N LYS A 288 42.06 -35.78 14.74
CA LYS A 288 42.34 -34.35 14.61
C LYS A 288 41.49 -33.64 15.65
N ARG A 289 42.13 -32.87 16.51
CA ARG A 289 41.43 -32.21 17.61
C ARG A 289 41.97 -30.81 17.85
N THR A 290 41.07 -29.94 18.29
CA THR A 290 41.40 -28.67 18.93
C THR A 290 40.79 -28.66 20.33
N GLN A 291 41.22 -27.74 21.17
CA GLN A 291 40.73 -27.57 22.53
C GLN A 291 40.52 -26.08 22.82
N GLU A 292 39.59 -25.78 23.72
CA GLU A 292 39.38 -24.41 24.19
C GLU A 292 40.64 -23.86 24.90
N ALA A 293 40.80 -22.53 24.93
CA ALA A 293 41.93 -21.88 25.59
C ALA A 293 41.88 -21.93 27.12
N ALA A 294 40.68 -21.97 27.70
CA ALA A 294 40.47 -21.96 29.15
C ALA A 294 39.25 -22.82 29.50
N ALA A 295 39.40 -23.67 30.51
CA ALA A 295 38.38 -24.63 30.93
C ALA A 295 37.03 -23.97 31.24
N MET A 296 35.96 -24.71 30.98
CA MET A 296 34.62 -24.35 31.47
C MET A 296 34.55 -24.45 32.99
N THR A 297 33.81 -23.53 33.61
CA THR A 297 33.52 -23.58 35.05
C THR A 297 32.21 -24.32 35.29
N VAL A 298 32.16 -25.18 36.30
CA VAL A 298 30.90 -25.78 36.75
C VAL A 298 29.96 -24.68 37.24
N GLY A 299 28.65 -24.91 37.11
CA GLY A 299 27.66 -23.96 37.59
C GLY A 299 27.41 -22.76 36.66
N SER A 300 27.78 -22.84 35.38
CA SER A 300 27.58 -21.74 34.42
C SER A 300 27.26 -22.26 33.02
N TRP A 301 26.40 -21.54 32.30
CA TRP A 301 26.09 -21.81 30.90
C TRP A 301 27.22 -21.35 29.98
N PHE A 302 27.58 -22.21 29.03
CA PHE A 302 28.49 -21.88 27.94
C PHE A 302 27.91 -22.35 26.62
N HIS A 303 28.01 -21.51 25.59
CA HIS A 303 27.71 -21.92 24.22
C HIS A 303 28.97 -22.49 23.59
N TYR A 304 28.96 -23.79 23.26
CA TYR A 304 30.08 -24.43 22.56
C TYR A 304 29.70 -24.77 21.13
N VAL A 305 30.56 -24.37 20.19
CA VAL A 305 30.42 -24.70 18.78
C VAL A 305 31.71 -25.35 18.28
N GLY A 306 31.61 -26.58 17.79
CA GLY A 306 32.69 -27.28 17.12
C GLY A 306 32.51 -27.22 15.61
N VAL A 307 33.54 -26.78 14.88
CA VAL A 307 33.52 -26.68 13.42
C VAL A 307 34.64 -27.54 12.84
N PHE A 308 34.32 -28.31 11.81
CA PHE A 308 35.30 -28.92 10.92
C PHE A 308 35.09 -28.39 9.50
N ASP A 309 36.13 -27.74 8.99
CA ASP A 309 36.23 -27.24 7.63
C ASP A 309 37.30 -28.07 6.88
N PRO A 310 36.90 -28.95 5.95
CA PRO A 310 37.79 -29.91 5.32
C PRO A 310 39.01 -29.26 4.66
N SER A 311 40.18 -29.86 4.85
CA SER A 311 41.48 -29.34 4.41
C SER A 311 41.90 -27.98 5.00
N THR A 312 41.06 -27.33 5.81
CA THR A 312 41.29 -25.98 6.35
C THR A 312 41.54 -26.01 7.84
N ALA A 313 40.55 -26.40 8.65
CA ALA A 313 40.63 -26.30 10.11
C ALA A 313 39.68 -27.22 10.89
N VAL A 314 40.05 -27.52 12.14
CA VAL A 314 39.13 -27.94 13.20
C VAL A 314 39.12 -26.83 14.25
N ILE A 315 37.97 -26.24 14.52
CA ILE A 315 37.82 -25.03 15.34
C ILE A 315 36.84 -25.31 16.49
N ILE A 316 37.10 -24.73 17.65
CA ILE A 316 36.15 -24.66 18.75
C ILE A 316 35.91 -23.21 19.14
N TYR A 317 34.64 -22.84 19.21
CA TYR A 317 34.16 -21.56 19.70
C TYR A 317 33.54 -21.75 21.09
N LYS A 318 33.71 -20.74 21.93
CA LYS A 318 33.11 -20.63 23.25
C LYS A 318 32.47 -19.26 23.34
N ASN A 319 31.17 -19.20 23.63
CA ASN A 319 30.42 -17.95 23.76
C ASN A 319 30.58 -17.04 22.53
N GLY A 320 30.37 -17.61 21.34
CA GLY A 320 30.46 -16.89 20.05
C GLY A 320 31.87 -16.59 19.55
N SER A 321 32.90 -16.69 20.38
CA SER A 321 34.29 -16.36 20.04
C SER A 321 35.16 -17.59 19.83
N GLN A 322 36.08 -17.53 18.87
CA GLN A 322 37.02 -18.63 18.63
C GLN A 322 37.93 -18.84 19.85
N SER A 323 37.89 -20.04 20.42
CA SER A 323 38.67 -20.40 21.62
C SER A 323 39.91 -21.24 21.28
N GLY A 324 39.87 -22.01 20.20
CA GLY A 324 41.03 -22.75 19.71
C GLY A 324 40.84 -23.27 18.28
N ALA A 325 41.95 -23.47 17.57
CA ALA A 325 41.94 -24.02 16.20
C ALA A 325 43.16 -24.91 15.94
N LEU A 326 42.94 -25.97 15.17
CA LEU A 326 43.97 -26.77 14.50
C LEU A 326 43.87 -26.50 13.00
N THR A 327 44.97 -26.09 12.36
CA THR A 327 45.00 -25.73 10.92
C THR A 327 46.00 -26.56 10.11
N SER A 328 46.74 -27.46 10.75
CA SER A 328 47.74 -28.31 10.10
C SER A 328 47.31 -29.76 10.07
N GLY A 329 47.52 -30.44 8.94
CA GLY A 329 47.23 -31.88 8.81
C GLY A 329 45.75 -32.20 8.87
N ILE A 330 44.91 -31.27 8.38
CA ILE A 330 43.46 -31.39 8.32
C ILE A 330 43.08 -32.26 7.12
N PRO A 331 42.25 -33.31 7.31
CA PRO A 331 41.85 -34.20 6.23
C PRO A 331 40.83 -33.54 5.30
N ALA A 332 40.74 -34.02 4.07
CA ALA A 332 39.74 -33.58 3.09
C ALA A 332 38.33 -34.11 3.37
N ALA A 333 38.19 -35.09 4.27
CA ALA A 333 36.92 -35.61 4.76
C ALA A 333 37.13 -36.24 6.14
N GLN A 334 36.09 -36.21 6.97
CA GLN A 334 36.03 -37.03 8.16
C GLN A 334 35.48 -38.42 7.80
N ASN A 335 35.91 -39.42 8.56
CA ASN A 335 35.35 -40.76 8.50
C ASN A 335 33.92 -40.76 9.05
N ASP A 336 33.09 -41.65 8.52
CA ASP A 336 31.74 -41.84 9.02
C ASP A 336 31.37 -43.33 9.10
N ASN A 337 30.44 -43.67 10.00
CA ASN A 337 29.80 -44.99 9.99
C ASN A 337 28.29 -44.84 9.95
N PRO A 338 27.65 -45.37 8.88
CA PRO A 338 26.22 -45.25 8.72
C PRO A 338 25.40 -46.10 9.69
N ASN A 339 26.03 -46.92 10.53
CA ASN A 339 25.37 -47.83 11.48
C ASN A 339 25.46 -47.36 12.94
N ILE A 340 26.00 -46.16 13.19
CA ILE A 340 26.09 -45.60 14.55
C ILE A 340 25.19 -44.39 14.73
N ALA A 341 24.48 -44.38 15.86
CA ALA A 341 23.69 -43.24 16.29
C ALA A 341 24.59 -42.09 16.73
N VAL A 342 24.09 -40.87 16.52
CA VAL A 342 24.57 -39.71 17.28
C VAL A 342 23.92 -39.78 18.66
N LEU A 343 24.71 -39.57 19.71
CA LEU A 343 24.23 -39.51 21.09
C LEU A 343 24.48 -38.12 21.67
N PHE A 344 23.53 -37.65 22.47
CA PHE A 344 23.71 -36.47 23.33
C PHE A 344 24.01 -36.92 24.75
N ALA A 345 24.84 -36.18 25.48
CA ALA A 345 25.24 -36.48 26.85
C ALA A 345 25.97 -37.84 27.07
N ARG A 346 26.39 -38.54 26.00
CA ARG A 346 27.09 -39.85 26.06
C ARG A 346 27.92 -40.11 24.80
N SER A 347 28.94 -41.00 24.88
CA SER A 347 29.61 -41.58 23.69
C SER A 347 29.21 -43.05 23.47
N PRO A 348 28.98 -43.49 22.22
CA PRO A 348 28.83 -44.91 21.87
C PRO A 348 30.14 -45.71 21.97
N TYR A 349 31.29 -45.07 22.20
CA TYR A 349 32.58 -45.74 22.30
C TYR A 349 32.66 -46.62 23.56
N ALA A 350 32.82 -47.93 23.38
CA ALA A 350 32.87 -48.91 24.48
C ALA A 350 33.99 -48.66 25.50
N GLY A 351 35.06 -47.95 25.12
CA GLY A 351 36.13 -47.53 26.03
C GLY A 351 35.77 -46.34 26.92
N CYS A 352 34.61 -45.71 26.72
CA CYS A 352 34.13 -44.52 27.42
C CYS A 352 32.91 -44.84 28.31
N VAL A 353 33.07 -45.76 29.27
CA VAL A 353 31.95 -46.34 30.03
C VAL A 353 31.26 -45.34 30.98
N ASN A 354 31.99 -44.33 31.47
CA ASN A 354 31.51 -43.31 32.42
C ASN A 354 31.49 -41.89 31.84
N CYS A 355 31.33 -41.77 30.52
CA CYS A 355 31.45 -40.49 29.80
C CYS A 355 30.13 -39.72 29.67
N TYR A 356 29.20 -39.97 30.58
CA TYR A 356 27.92 -39.30 30.66
C TYR A 356 28.08 -37.87 31.14
N LEU A 357 27.34 -36.93 30.58
CA LEU A 357 27.27 -35.57 31.12
C LEU A 357 26.54 -35.56 32.47
N ASP A 358 27.12 -34.84 33.44
CA ASP A 358 26.48 -34.48 34.71
C ASP A 358 26.20 -32.97 34.66
N GLY A 359 24.95 -32.61 34.38
CA GLY A 359 24.52 -31.24 34.12
C GLY A 359 23.52 -31.12 32.98
N LYS A 360 23.24 -29.88 32.55
CA LYS A 360 22.15 -29.54 31.63
C LYS A 360 22.67 -29.24 30.23
N MET A 361 21.87 -29.57 29.23
CA MET A 361 22.07 -29.10 27.85
C MET A 361 20.81 -28.44 27.33
N ASP A 362 20.99 -27.66 26.28
CA ASP A 362 19.95 -26.91 25.58
C ASP A 362 20.39 -26.60 24.13
N GLU A 363 19.42 -26.37 23.24
CA GLU A 363 19.60 -25.97 21.84
C GLU A 363 20.68 -26.79 21.10
N VAL A 364 20.53 -28.10 21.02
CA VAL A 364 21.48 -28.93 20.26
C VAL A 364 21.20 -28.75 18.78
N ARG A 365 22.24 -28.43 17.99
CA ARG A 365 22.12 -28.31 16.53
C ARG A 365 23.30 -28.96 15.83
N VAL A 366 23.03 -29.52 14.66
CA VAL A 366 24.05 -30.08 13.77
C VAL A 366 23.80 -29.55 12.36
N SER A 367 24.83 -28.94 11.77
CA SER A 367 24.83 -28.48 10.38
C SER A 367 25.88 -29.23 9.55
N ASN A 368 25.61 -29.48 8.28
CA ASN A 368 26.52 -30.12 7.31
C ASN A 368 27.41 -29.11 6.54
N VAL A 369 27.61 -27.92 7.12
CA VAL A 369 28.46 -26.85 6.61
C VAL A 369 29.38 -26.35 7.73
N ALA A 370 30.53 -25.79 7.37
CA ALA A 370 31.36 -25.03 8.30
C ALA A 370 30.77 -23.62 8.46
N ARG A 371 30.01 -23.38 9.53
CA ARG A 371 29.44 -22.06 9.82
C ARG A 371 30.58 -21.08 10.13
N SER A 372 30.47 -19.87 9.60
CA SER A 372 31.52 -18.86 9.74
C SER A 372 31.59 -18.30 11.15
N ALA A 373 32.74 -17.72 11.52
CA ALA A 373 32.89 -17.03 12.81
C ALA A 373 31.85 -15.91 13.01
N GLY A 374 31.50 -15.18 11.94
CA GLY A 374 30.48 -14.14 12.00
C GLY A 374 29.06 -14.68 12.21
N TRP A 375 28.73 -15.86 11.65
CA TRP A 375 27.46 -16.54 11.90
C TRP A 375 27.35 -16.92 13.38
N ILE A 376 28.37 -17.60 13.90
CA ILE A 376 28.42 -18.12 15.28
C ILE A 376 28.39 -16.99 16.32
N LEU A 377 29.10 -15.88 16.06
CA LEU A 377 29.06 -14.73 16.96
C LEU A 377 27.69 -14.03 16.96
N THR A 378 27.07 -13.89 15.79
CA THR A 378 25.74 -13.27 15.66
C THR A 378 24.68 -14.11 16.37
N GLU A 379 24.74 -15.43 16.21
CA GLU A 379 23.86 -16.36 16.91
C GLU A 379 24.02 -16.28 18.43
N TYR A 380 25.26 -16.31 18.93
CA TYR A 380 25.51 -16.15 20.35
C TYR A 380 24.97 -14.83 20.89
N ASN A 381 25.17 -13.71 20.18
CA ASN A 381 24.65 -12.41 20.58
C ASN A 381 23.11 -12.40 20.68
N ASN A 382 22.44 -13.06 19.74
CA ASN A 382 20.99 -13.17 19.73
C ASN A 382 20.46 -14.06 20.87
N GLN A 383 21.10 -15.20 21.12
CA GLN A 383 20.65 -16.19 22.10
C GLN A 383 21.01 -15.83 23.55
N TYR A 384 22.17 -15.23 23.79
CA TYR A 384 22.66 -14.96 25.15
C TYR A 384 21.94 -13.79 25.83
N SER A 385 21.59 -12.74 25.08
CA SER A 385 20.95 -11.53 25.61
C SER A 385 19.96 -10.95 24.59
N PRO A 386 18.87 -11.68 24.31
CA PRO A 386 17.95 -11.37 23.20
C PRO A 386 17.35 -9.96 23.30
N SER A 387 17.07 -9.47 24.51
CA SER A 387 16.53 -8.12 24.75
C SER A 387 17.48 -6.97 24.38
N THR A 388 18.75 -7.27 24.09
CA THR A 388 19.73 -6.30 23.58
C THR A 388 20.04 -6.49 22.08
N PHE A 389 19.50 -7.54 21.46
CA PHE A 389 19.69 -7.85 20.04
C PHE A 389 18.66 -7.15 19.15
N TYR A 390 17.45 -6.94 19.68
CA TYR A 390 16.38 -6.22 19.02
C TYR A 390 15.57 -5.41 20.02
N SER A 391 14.82 -4.43 19.51
CA SER A 391 13.75 -3.75 20.23
C SER A 391 12.39 -4.14 19.67
N ILE A 392 11.38 -4.27 20.53
CA ILE A 392 9.98 -4.45 20.13
C ILE A 392 9.21 -3.19 20.50
N GLU A 393 8.53 -2.60 19.53
CA GLU A 393 7.75 -1.37 19.72
C GLU A 393 6.38 -1.64 20.35
N SER A 394 5.66 -0.56 20.68
CA SER A 394 4.27 -0.63 21.11
C SER A 394 3.39 -1.29 20.05
N THR A 395 2.30 -1.91 20.50
CA THR A 395 1.28 -2.47 19.62
C THR A 395 0.68 -1.38 18.74
N ALA A 396 0.70 -1.60 17.43
CA ALA A 396 -0.18 -0.91 16.49
C ALA A 396 -1.45 -1.77 16.30
N GLN A 397 -2.59 -1.12 16.12
CA GLN A 397 -3.83 -1.78 15.70
C GLN A 397 -3.95 -1.70 14.17
N THR A 398 -4.72 -2.60 13.58
CA THR A 398 -5.15 -2.48 12.18
C THR A 398 -5.67 -1.08 11.95
N PRO A 399 -5.24 -0.39 10.89
CA PRO A 399 -5.95 0.81 10.48
C PRO A 399 -7.34 0.45 9.96
N PRO A 400 -8.28 1.41 9.94
CA PRO A 400 -9.55 1.21 9.27
C PRO A 400 -9.32 1.15 7.75
N PHE A 401 -9.98 0.19 7.11
CA PHE A 401 -10.05 0.04 5.67
C PHE A 401 -11.44 0.42 5.17
N PHE A 402 -11.47 1.03 3.99
CA PHE A 402 -12.66 1.67 3.43
C PHE A 402 -12.97 1.12 2.04
N ASP A 403 -14.20 0.67 1.85
CA ASP A 403 -14.72 0.31 0.53
C ASP A 403 -15.93 1.17 0.18
N GLN A 404 -15.92 1.82 -0.97
CA GLN A 404 -17.09 2.50 -1.52
C GLN A 404 -18.00 1.47 -2.20
N ILE A 405 -19.09 1.10 -1.51
CA ILE A 405 -19.81 -0.16 -1.81
C ILE A 405 -21.20 0.01 -2.44
N TYR A 406 -21.81 1.18 -2.32
CA TYR A 406 -23.10 1.45 -2.96
C TYR A 406 -23.39 2.93 -3.03
N TYR A 407 -24.29 3.27 -3.94
CA TYR A 407 -24.84 4.61 -4.05
C TYR A 407 -26.28 4.61 -4.57
N LYS A 408 -26.95 5.76 -4.38
CA LYS A 408 -28.22 6.06 -5.03
C LYS A 408 -28.40 7.57 -5.20
N PHE A 409 -28.98 7.95 -6.33
CA PHE A 409 -29.29 9.33 -6.66
C PHE A 409 -30.76 9.67 -6.38
N PHE A 410 -31.01 10.88 -5.90
CA PHE A 410 -32.34 11.41 -5.60
C PHE A 410 -32.48 12.86 -6.07
N ASN A 411 -33.72 13.31 -6.27
CA ASN A 411 -34.02 14.72 -6.40
C ASN A 411 -33.66 15.45 -5.10
N ASN A 412 -33.18 16.68 -5.24
CA ASN A 412 -32.95 17.54 -4.08
C ASN A 412 -34.27 18.07 -3.52
N ALA A 413 -34.46 17.93 -2.21
CA ALA A 413 -35.69 18.30 -1.49
C ALA A 413 -35.49 19.40 -0.44
N ASP A 414 -34.31 20.02 -0.37
CA ASP A 414 -33.98 21.07 0.62
C ASP A 414 -34.31 20.60 2.06
N SER A 415 -33.83 19.39 2.39
CA SER A 415 -34.10 18.67 3.66
C SER A 415 -32.95 17.72 4.02
N THR A 416 -32.87 17.30 5.30
CA THR A 416 -32.00 16.20 5.76
C THR A 416 -32.48 14.82 5.30
N ASP A 417 -33.70 14.77 4.73
CA ASP A 417 -34.24 13.63 4.00
C ASP A 417 -34.12 13.83 2.48
N VAL A 418 -34.04 12.74 1.72
CA VAL A 418 -33.94 12.75 0.25
C VAL A 418 -35.30 12.90 -0.42
N GLY A 419 -35.30 13.40 -1.66
CA GLY A 419 -36.48 13.46 -2.52
C GLY A 419 -36.81 12.14 -3.21
N LEU A 420 -37.47 12.22 -4.36
CA LEU A 420 -37.76 11.04 -5.19
C LEU A 420 -36.46 10.47 -5.77
N LYS A 421 -36.34 9.13 -5.81
CA LYS A 421 -35.19 8.48 -6.45
C LYS A 421 -35.10 8.84 -7.93
N LEU A 422 -33.89 9.12 -8.40
CA LEU A 422 -33.57 9.33 -9.82
C LEU A 422 -33.25 8.02 -10.53
N ALA A 423 -32.62 7.08 -9.83
CA ALA A 423 -32.27 5.76 -10.34
C ALA A 423 -32.44 4.68 -9.26
N ASN A 424 -32.40 3.41 -9.67
CA ASN A 424 -32.22 2.32 -8.70
C ASN A 424 -30.79 2.33 -8.15
N GLN A 425 -30.56 1.63 -7.04
CA GLN A 425 -29.25 1.52 -6.41
C GLN A 425 -28.19 1.03 -7.42
N ASN A 426 -27.00 1.62 -7.34
CA ASN A 426 -25.83 1.30 -8.16
C ASN A 426 -26.06 1.41 -9.68
N LEU A 427 -27.08 2.16 -10.11
CA LEU A 427 -27.30 2.48 -11.52
C LEU A 427 -27.06 3.96 -11.79
N PRO A 428 -26.54 4.31 -12.98
CA PRO A 428 -26.42 5.69 -13.41
C PRO A 428 -27.77 6.42 -13.39
N ALA A 429 -27.74 7.72 -13.08
CA ALA A 429 -28.90 8.60 -13.19
C ALA A 429 -28.70 9.65 -14.29
N THR A 430 -29.80 10.12 -14.89
CA THR A 430 -29.79 11.22 -15.88
C THR A 430 -30.60 12.39 -15.33
N LEU A 431 -30.02 13.59 -15.35
CA LEU A 431 -30.71 14.82 -14.94
C LEU A 431 -31.79 15.21 -15.96
N SER A 432 -32.88 15.80 -15.47
CA SER A 432 -34.01 16.19 -16.32
C SER A 432 -33.79 17.51 -17.06
N ALA A 433 -33.06 18.44 -16.46
CA ALA A 433 -32.72 19.72 -17.04
C ALA A 433 -31.33 20.19 -16.57
N THR A 434 -30.71 21.06 -17.37
CA THR A 434 -29.46 21.74 -17.00
C THR A 434 -29.69 22.59 -15.75
N GLY A 435 -28.78 22.51 -14.79
CA GLY A 435 -28.90 23.25 -13.52
C GLY A 435 -29.68 22.52 -12.42
N ASP A 436 -30.24 21.33 -12.68
CA ASP A 436 -31.01 20.61 -11.68
C ASP A 436 -30.15 20.20 -10.47
N PRO A 437 -30.54 20.57 -9.24
CA PRO A 437 -29.90 20.05 -8.05
C PRO A 437 -30.35 18.61 -7.77
N PHE A 438 -29.41 17.78 -7.36
CA PHE A 438 -29.58 16.37 -7.07
C PHE A 438 -28.83 15.97 -5.81
N ARG A 439 -29.12 14.78 -5.29
CA ARG A 439 -28.57 14.24 -4.06
C ARG A 439 -27.91 12.90 -4.32
N LEU A 440 -26.72 12.70 -3.78
CA LEU A 440 -25.99 11.43 -3.82
C LEU A 440 -25.89 10.86 -2.41
N ARG A 441 -26.62 9.77 -2.15
CA ARG A 441 -26.40 8.93 -0.96
C ARG A 441 -25.31 7.91 -1.27
N LEU A 442 -24.25 7.89 -0.49
CA LEU A 442 -23.07 7.04 -0.72
C LEU A 442 -22.64 6.33 0.57
N GLY A 443 -22.45 5.01 0.47
CA GLY A 443 -22.02 4.19 1.60
C GLY A 443 -20.54 3.81 1.54
N LEU A 444 -19.85 3.94 2.68
CA LEU A 444 -18.51 3.39 2.89
C LEU A 444 -18.57 2.25 3.90
N HIS A 445 -18.11 1.07 3.50
CA HIS A 445 -17.96 -0.08 4.38
C HIS A 445 -16.65 0.00 5.15
N VAL A 446 -16.71 -0.26 6.46
CA VAL A 446 -15.54 -0.20 7.35
C VAL A 446 -15.08 -1.60 7.72
N THR A 447 -13.83 -1.91 7.40
CA THR A 447 -13.16 -3.14 7.84
C THR A 447 -11.82 -2.82 8.53
N GLY A 448 -11.11 -3.83 9.05
CA GLY A 448 -9.83 -3.63 9.75
C GLY A 448 -9.99 -3.16 11.21
N SER A 449 -10.47 -1.94 11.43
CA SER A 449 -10.76 -1.39 12.76
C SER A 449 -11.96 -0.44 12.75
N GLN A 450 -12.57 -0.23 13.92
CA GLN A 450 -13.58 0.81 14.11
C GLN A 450 -12.99 2.19 13.80
N ILE A 451 -13.87 3.09 13.37
CA ILE A 451 -13.59 4.52 13.29
C ILE A 451 -14.41 5.19 14.38
N ASP A 452 -13.74 5.85 15.32
CA ASP A 452 -14.43 6.65 16.33
C ASP A 452 -15.11 7.87 15.70
N ALA A 453 -16.10 8.46 16.36
CA ALA A 453 -16.78 9.65 15.86
C ALA A 453 -15.75 10.77 15.55
N SER A 454 -15.86 11.37 14.35
CA SER A 454 -14.89 12.32 13.80
C SER A 454 -13.45 11.80 13.67
N GLY A 455 -13.27 10.48 13.56
CA GLY A 455 -11.97 9.81 13.51
C GLY A 455 -11.32 9.79 12.13
N GLN A 456 -12.09 9.97 11.05
CA GLN A 456 -11.58 10.02 9.68
C GLN A 456 -12.30 11.12 8.88
N SER A 457 -11.53 11.93 8.14
CA SER A 457 -12.07 12.94 7.23
C SER A 457 -11.81 12.57 5.77
N PHE A 458 -12.77 12.88 4.91
CA PHE A 458 -12.83 12.49 3.50
C PHE A 458 -13.09 13.68 2.58
N LYS A 459 -12.97 13.43 1.28
CA LYS A 459 -13.36 14.35 0.21
C LYS A 459 -14.09 13.62 -0.91
N LEU A 460 -15.04 14.30 -1.53
CA LEU A 460 -15.67 13.87 -2.78
C LEU A 460 -14.93 14.46 -3.98
N GLN A 461 -14.62 13.61 -4.94
CA GLN A 461 -14.04 13.98 -6.23
C GLN A 461 -14.97 13.57 -7.37
N PHE A 462 -14.83 14.24 -8.51
CA PHE A 462 -15.52 13.91 -9.76
C PHE A 462 -14.55 13.92 -10.94
N ALA A 463 -14.89 13.20 -12.00
CA ALA A 463 -14.20 13.23 -13.28
C ALA A 463 -15.21 13.08 -14.43
N GLU A 464 -14.96 13.73 -15.56
CA GLU A 464 -15.66 13.41 -16.82
C GLU A 464 -15.29 11.98 -17.24
N LYS A 465 -16.29 11.19 -17.61
CA LYS A 465 -16.11 9.78 -17.96
C LYS A 465 -15.37 9.65 -19.29
N SER A 466 -14.21 9.01 -19.26
CA SER A 466 -13.39 8.76 -20.46
C SER A 466 -13.32 7.26 -20.82
N GLY A 467 -13.56 6.38 -19.84
CA GLY A 467 -13.77 4.94 -19.98
C GLY A 467 -15.03 4.50 -19.24
N ASP A 468 -14.90 3.49 -18.37
CA ASP A 468 -15.98 3.06 -17.47
C ASP A 468 -15.79 3.70 -16.08
N CYS A 469 -16.89 3.99 -15.38
CA CYS A 469 -16.82 4.39 -13.98
C CYS A 469 -16.49 3.16 -13.12
N ASP A 470 -15.19 2.90 -12.95
CA ASP A 470 -14.67 1.74 -12.21
C ASP A 470 -13.58 2.12 -11.20
N GLY A 471 -13.20 1.17 -10.34
CA GLY A 471 -12.17 1.36 -9.32
C GLY A 471 -10.73 1.36 -9.83
N VAL A 472 -10.50 1.18 -11.15
CA VAL A 472 -9.15 1.17 -11.76
C VAL A 472 -8.72 2.59 -12.14
N PHE A 473 -9.67 3.49 -12.38
CA PHE A 473 -9.45 4.91 -12.68
C PHE A 473 -8.51 5.12 -13.89
N SER A 474 -8.68 4.30 -14.92
CA SER A 474 -7.82 4.32 -16.10
C SER A 474 -8.36 5.25 -17.18
N GLY A 475 -7.92 6.51 -17.16
CA GLY A 475 -8.22 7.52 -18.19
C GLY A 475 -8.88 8.76 -17.61
N GLU A 476 -9.53 8.62 -16.46
CA GLU A 476 -10.22 9.70 -15.75
C GLU A 476 -9.23 10.60 -15.00
N SER A 477 -9.43 11.92 -15.10
CA SER A 477 -8.70 12.91 -14.29
C SER A 477 -9.62 13.47 -13.21
N TYR A 478 -9.53 12.91 -12.00
CA TYR A 478 -10.35 13.32 -10.86
C TYR A 478 -9.90 14.66 -10.27
N ALA A 479 -10.89 15.50 -9.93
CA ALA A 479 -10.71 16.75 -9.20
C ALA A 479 -11.66 16.80 -7.99
N ASP A 480 -11.27 17.52 -6.94
CA ASP A 480 -12.13 17.79 -5.79
C ASP A 480 -13.41 18.51 -6.25
N VAL A 481 -14.57 18.07 -5.77
CA VAL A 481 -15.84 18.80 -5.98
C VAL A 481 -15.78 20.09 -5.16
N THR A 482 -16.16 21.20 -5.79
CA THR A 482 -16.20 22.54 -5.16
C THR A 482 -17.48 23.27 -5.60
N GLY A 483 -17.75 24.47 -5.07
CA GLY A 483 -18.86 25.31 -5.56
C GLY A 483 -18.66 25.89 -6.97
N ALA A 484 -17.51 25.63 -7.63
CA ALA A 484 -17.18 26.20 -8.95
C ALA A 484 -16.89 25.14 -10.03
N THR A 485 -16.96 23.85 -9.69
CA THR A 485 -16.71 22.76 -10.64
C THR A 485 -17.93 22.47 -11.51
N ALA A 486 -17.78 21.71 -12.60
CA ALA A 486 -18.88 21.41 -13.53
C ALA A 486 -20.00 20.60 -12.86
N ILE A 487 -19.62 19.62 -12.04
CA ILE A 487 -20.48 19.08 -10.98
C ILE A 487 -20.04 19.78 -9.70
N ALA A 488 -20.93 20.54 -9.07
CA ALA A 488 -20.62 21.38 -7.92
C ALA A 488 -21.52 21.06 -6.74
N TYR A 489 -21.08 21.44 -5.54
CA TYR A 489 -21.93 21.40 -4.36
C TYR A 489 -23.05 22.46 -4.44
N TYR A 490 -24.27 22.04 -4.14
CA TYR A 490 -25.45 22.91 -4.12
C TYR A 490 -25.77 23.35 -2.69
N ASP A 491 -25.71 24.65 -2.44
CA ASP A 491 -26.04 25.31 -1.17
C ASP A 491 -27.58 25.39 -1.01
N ASN A 492 -28.13 24.49 -0.22
CA ASN A 492 -29.55 24.47 0.13
C ASN A 492 -29.84 25.53 1.20
N ALA A 493 -31.08 26.04 1.21
CA ALA A 493 -31.48 26.97 2.25
C ALA A 493 -31.57 26.26 3.61
N THR A 494 -31.98 24.98 3.59
CA THR A 494 -31.88 24.04 4.70
C THR A 494 -31.71 22.63 4.15
N PRO A 495 -30.98 21.71 4.78
CA PRO A 495 -30.27 21.83 6.06
C PRO A 495 -28.86 22.41 5.89
N ASN A 496 -28.14 22.67 6.98
CA ASN A 496 -26.76 23.14 6.88
C ASN A 496 -25.80 21.97 6.66
N ASP A 497 -24.67 22.24 5.99
CA ASP A 497 -23.51 21.34 5.96
C ASP A 497 -23.17 20.74 7.34
N GLY A 498 -23.09 19.41 7.40
CA GLY A 498 -22.82 18.63 8.62
C GLY A 498 -24.05 18.28 9.46
N ASP A 499 -25.28 18.65 9.06
CA ASP A 499 -26.49 18.24 9.78
C ASP A 499 -26.73 16.72 9.67
N SER A 500 -27.22 16.10 10.76
CA SER A 500 -27.50 14.65 10.77
C SER A 500 -28.60 14.26 9.79
N LEU A 501 -28.40 13.14 9.09
CA LEU A 501 -29.36 12.65 8.12
C LEU A 501 -30.65 12.15 8.77
N THR A 502 -31.77 12.36 8.07
CA THR A 502 -33.00 11.63 8.35
C THR A 502 -32.94 10.27 7.66
N ILE A 503 -33.27 9.21 8.40
CA ILE A 503 -33.31 7.83 7.87
C ILE A 503 -34.42 7.72 6.83
N ASN A 504 -34.09 7.21 5.64
CA ASN A 504 -35.06 7.00 4.57
C ASN A 504 -35.17 5.51 4.20
N ALA A 505 -36.40 5.00 4.06
CA ALA A 505 -36.63 3.60 3.66
C ALA A 505 -36.09 3.27 2.24
N GLY A 506 -35.84 4.29 1.43
CA GLY A 506 -35.25 4.21 0.11
C GLY A 506 -33.73 4.34 0.09
N ASP A 507 -33.06 4.54 1.23
CA ASP A 507 -31.59 4.61 1.30
C ASP A 507 -30.92 3.37 0.68
N PRO A 508 -29.75 3.52 0.05
CA PRO A 508 -29.02 2.36 -0.46
C PRO A 508 -28.48 1.50 0.69
N ASN A 509 -28.61 0.18 0.56
CA ASN A 509 -28.13 -0.79 1.55
C ASN A 509 -27.88 -2.15 0.85
N ILE A 510 -26.91 -2.92 1.33
CA ILE A 510 -26.59 -4.29 0.86
C ILE A 510 -26.85 -5.39 1.90
N GLY A 511 -27.54 -5.06 3.00
CA GLY A 511 -27.92 -5.97 4.08
C GLY A 511 -27.09 -5.87 5.36
N ASN A 512 -26.16 -4.90 5.45
CA ASN A 512 -25.38 -4.64 6.66
C ASN A 512 -26.04 -3.56 7.54
N ASN A 513 -25.43 -3.31 8.70
CA ASN A 513 -25.85 -2.21 9.57
C ASN A 513 -25.32 -0.88 9.03
N VAL A 514 -26.23 0.06 8.75
CA VAL A 514 -25.92 1.39 8.25
C VAL A 514 -25.96 2.38 9.42
N ILE A 515 -24.96 3.23 9.49
CA ILE A 515 -24.86 4.36 10.41
C ILE A 515 -25.00 5.63 9.59
N GLU A 516 -26.17 6.25 9.67
CA GLU A 516 -26.44 7.53 9.00
C GLU A 516 -25.56 8.63 9.61
N GLN A 517 -24.72 9.24 8.78
CA GLN A 517 -23.85 10.34 9.17
C GLN A 517 -24.53 11.65 8.82
N THR A 518 -23.95 12.41 7.90
CA THR A 518 -24.26 13.82 7.70
C THR A 518 -24.60 14.15 6.28
N TYR A 519 -25.33 15.26 6.17
CA TYR A 519 -25.61 15.99 4.94
C TYR A 519 -24.42 16.89 4.60
N GLU A 520 -24.01 16.92 3.34
CA GLU A 520 -22.76 17.55 2.89
C GLU A 520 -23.00 18.50 1.70
N GLU A 521 -22.54 19.74 1.86
CA GLU A 521 -22.52 20.82 0.87
C GLU A 521 -21.11 21.33 0.60
N ALA A 522 -20.11 20.75 1.25
CA ALA A 522 -18.72 21.09 1.03
C ALA A 522 -17.79 19.91 1.25
N ASN A 523 -16.62 20.02 0.64
CA ASN A 523 -15.45 19.30 1.13
C ASN A 523 -14.79 20.12 2.25
N ASN A 524 -14.28 19.51 3.33
CA ASN A 524 -14.18 18.08 3.63
C ASN A 524 -15.33 17.62 4.54
N PHE A 525 -15.64 16.32 4.52
CA PHE A 525 -16.65 15.70 5.40
C PHE A 525 -16.05 14.66 6.34
N THR A 526 -16.79 14.23 7.38
CA THR A 526 -16.32 13.26 8.38
C THR A 526 -17.45 12.42 8.98
N ASN A 527 -17.13 11.40 9.77
CA ASN A 527 -18.11 10.57 10.47
C ASN A 527 -18.51 11.17 11.83
N SER A 528 -19.14 12.35 11.81
CA SER A 528 -19.37 13.16 13.02
C SER A 528 -20.52 12.67 13.92
N VAL A 529 -21.47 11.91 13.39
CA VAL A 529 -22.68 11.49 14.16
C VAL A 529 -22.39 10.34 15.10
N GLY A 530 -21.55 9.39 14.67
CA GLY A 530 -21.28 8.19 15.44
C GLY A 530 -20.04 7.43 14.97
N ALA A 531 -19.52 6.59 15.87
CA ALA A 531 -18.51 5.62 15.50
C ALA A 531 -19.09 4.62 14.49
N ILE A 532 -18.25 4.13 13.58
CA ILE A 532 -18.61 3.10 12.60
C ILE A 532 -17.78 1.86 12.94
N ALA A 533 -18.43 0.80 13.43
CA ALA A 533 -17.74 -0.41 13.83
C ALA A 533 -17.30 -1.25 12.62
N VAL A 534 -16.41 -2.22 12.87
CA VAL A 534 -15.98 -3.17 11.84
C VAL A 534 -17.19 -3.98 11.34
N GLY A 535 -17.41 -3.98 10.03
CA GLY A 535 -18.54 -4.63 9.38
C GLY A 535 -19.78 -3.74 9.21
N GLU A 536 -19.75 -2.51 9.73
CA GLU A 536 -20.79 -1.51 9.53
C GLU A 536 -20.46 -0.56 8.38
N GLU A 537 -21.41 0.31 8.05
CA GLU A 537 -21.34 1.22 6.92
C GLU A 537 -21.65 2.64 7.37
N GLY A 538 -20.85 3.61 6.95
CA GLY A 538 -21.20 5.02 7.08
C GLY A 538 -21.95 5.49 5.84
N LEU A 539 -23.09 6.16 6.01
CA LEU A 539 -23.86 6.75 4.92
C LEU A 539 -23.78 8.28 4.97
N TRP A 540 -23.36 8.90 3.87
CA TRP A 540 -23.35 10.36 3.67
C TRP A 540 -24.27 10.77 2.53
N ASP A 541 -24.75 12.01 2.57
CA ASP A 541 -25.63 12.60 1.56
C ASP A 541 -25.03 13.88 1.00
N PHE A 542 -24.67 13.88 -0.27
CA PHE A 542 -24.05 15.04 -0.93
C PHE A 542 -25.09 15.81 -1.75
N SER A 543 -25.23 17.11 -1.47
CA SER A 543 -26.01 18.06 -2.27
C SER A 543 -25.20 18.58 -3.43
N LEU A 544 -25.61 18.26 -4.66
CA LEU A 544 -24.85 18.55 -5.87
C LEU A 544 -25.76 19.16 -6.94
N TYR A 545 -25.17 19.83 -7.93
CA TYR A 545 -25.91 20.30 -9.11
C TYR A 545 -25.02 20.35 -10.36
N ASP A 546 -25.68 20.36 -11.51
CA ASP A 546 -25.05 20.65 -12.81
C ASP A 546 -24.77 22.16 -12.92
N ASN A 547 -23.51 22.55 -12.80
CA ASN A 547 -23.06 23.94 -12.84
C ASN A 547 -22.51 24.31 -14.22
N GLY A 548 -23.32 24.11 -15.25
CA GLY A 548 -22.95 24.39 -16.64
C GLY A 548 -22.00 23.33 -17.22
N ALA A 549 -22.14 22.09 -16.77
CA ALA A 549 -21.49 20.96 -17.42
C ALA A 549 -22.04 20.79 -18.85
N PRO A 550 -21.24 20.25 -19.79
CA PRO A 550 -21.74 19.99 -21.14
C PRO A 550 -22.93 19.02 -21.10
N ALA A 551 -23.89 19.23 -21.99
CA ALA A 551 -25.07 18.37 -22.10
C ALA A 551 -24.69 16.92 -22.48
N ASP A 552 -25.56 15.96 -22.12
CA ASP A 552 -25.40 14.54 -22.45
C ASP A 552 -24.02 13.94 -22.05
N THR A 553 -23.44 14.42 -20.94
CA THR A 553 -22.09 14.07 -20.49
C THR A 553 -22.14 13.30 -19.17
N SER A 554 -21.42 12.17 -19.12
CA SER A 554 -21.29 11.33 -17.92
C SER A 554 -20.16 11.80 -17.02
N TYR A 555 -20.40 11.79 -15.71
CA TYR A 555 -19.39 12.07 -14.68
C TYR A 555 -19.36 10.94 -13.65
N CYS A 556 -18.15 10.49 -13.32
CA CYS A 556 -17.89 9.50 -12.26
C CYS A 556 -17.53 10.23 -10.95
N LEU A 557 -18.07 9.79 -9.82
CA LEU A 557 -17.75 10.35 -8.49
C LEU A 557 -17.05 9.34 -7.60
N ARG A 558 -16.12 9.80 -6.76
CA ARG A 558 -15.44 8.92 -5.79
C ARG A 558 -15.12 9.65 -4.49
N VAL A 559 -15.04 8.89 -3.42
CA VAL A 559 -14.51 9.38 -2.14
C VAL A 559 -13.02 9.07 -2.01
N ILE A 560 -12.27 10.01 -1.44
CA ILE A 560 -10.87 9.81 -1.04
C ILE A 560 -10.68 10.27 0.41
N LYS A 561 -9.56 9.90 1.03
CA LYS A 561 -9.16 10.44 2.33
C LYS A 561 -8.75 11.90 2.15
N SER A 562 -9.04 12.74 3.15
CA SER A 562 -8.77 14.19 3.09
C SER A 562 -7.29 14.55 2.94
N ASP A 563 -6.38 13.62 3.25
CA ASP A 563 -4.93 13.73 3.05
C ASP A 563 -4.49 13.56 1.58
N GLY A 564 -5.43 13.25 0.68
CA GLY A 564 -5.19 13.08 -0.76
C GLY A 564 -4.96 11.63 -1.18
N ASN A 565 -4.92 10.68 -0.24
CA ASN A 565 -4.80 9.26 -0.57
C ASN A 565 -6.17 8.66 -0.93
N ASN A 566 -6.18 7.71 -1.86
CA ASN A 566 -7.38 6.94 -2.16
C ASN A 566 -7.82 6.13 -0.92
N ILE A 567 -9.11 5.80 -0.87
CA ILE A 567 -9.58 4.73 0.00
C ILE A 567 -9.15 3.35 -0.55
N ASP A 568 -9.33 2.31 0.25
CA ASP A 568 -8.68 1.02 0.03
C ASP A 568 -9.28 0.22 -1.14
N SER A 569 -10.59 0.37 -1.38
CA SER A 569 -11.25 -0.18 -2.57
C SER A 569 -12.49 0.62 -2.98
N TYR A 570 -12.94 0.34 -4.20
CA TYR A 570 -14.13 0.95 -4.81
C TYR A 570 -14.93 -0.14 -5.52
N THR A 571 -15.87 -0.74 -4.81
CA THR A 571 -16.78 -1.74 -5.40
C THR A 571 -17.80 -1.08 -6.34
N GLU A 572 -18.28 0.11 -6.01
CA GLU A 572 -19.26 0.86 -6.82
C GLU A 572 -18.83 2.31 -7.00
N ILE A 573 -18.89 2.82 -8.23
CA ILE A 573 -18.59 4.22 -8.57
C ILE A 573 -19.88 4.89 -9.08
N PRO A 574 -20.38 5.95 -8.41
CA PRO A 574 -21.50 6.73 -8.89
C PRO A 574 -21.27 7.33 -10.28
N GLU A 575 -22.25 7.18 -11.16
CA GLU A 575 -22.29 7.83 -12.48
C GLU A 575 -23.53 8.73 -12.61
N ILE A 576 -23.31 10.02 -12.88
CA ILE A 576 -24.38 10.98 -13.19
C ILE A 576 -24.24 11.47 -14.62
N ILE A 577 -25.34 11.54 -15.35
CA ILE A 577 -25.42 12.01 -16.74
C ILE A 577 -26.14 13.36 -16.74
N THR A 578 -25.52 14.38 -17.30
CA THR A 578 -26.13 15.71 -17.44
C THR A 578 -27.33 15.67 -18.38
N ALA A 579 -28.23 16.63 -18.24
CA ALA A 579 -29.44 16.66 -19.04
C ALA A 579 -29.14 16.81 -20.54
N SER A 580 -30.07 16.32 -21.36
CA SER A 580 -29.94 16.46 -22.81
C SER A 580 -30.10 17.91 -23.24
N GLY A 581 -29.32 18.32 -24.24
CA GLY A 581 -29.36 19.68 -24.77
C GLY A 581 -30.73 20.03 -25.35
N ALA A 582 -31.15 21.30 -25.23
CA ALA A 582 -32.37 21.76 -25.90
C ALA A 582 -32.25 21.57 -27.42
N SER A 583 -33.26 20.98 -28.07
CA SER A 583 -33.26 20.83 -29.52
C SER A 583 -33.24 22.20 -30.22
N PRO A 584 -32.50 22.36 -31.33
CA PRO A 584 -32.47 23.62 -32.07
C PRO A 584 -33.84 23.90 -32.69
N VAL A 585 -34.36 25.09 -32.44
CA VAL A 585 -35.61 25.64 -32.98
C VAL A 585 -35.24 26.79 -33.89
N VAL A 586 -35.46 26.62 -35.20
CA VAL A 586 -35.31 27.67 -36.22
C VAL A 586 -36.69 28.26 -36.48
N SER A 587 -36.89 29.54 -36.17
CA SER A 587 -38.19 30.20 -36.30
C SER A 587 -38.04 31.69 -36.60
N VAL A 588 -38.88 32.22 -37.49
CA VAL A 588 -38.92 33.65 -37.85
C VAL A 588 -40.36 34.13 -37.89
N SER A 589 -40.56 35.38 -37.50
CA SER A 589 -41.84 36.09 -37.69
C SER A 589 -41.64 37.41 -38.43
N VAL A 590 -42.68 37.85 -39.14
CA VAL A 590 -42.77 39.16 -39.79
C VAL A 590 -43.97 39.89 -39.19
N GLN A 591 -43.76 41.06 -38.59
CA GLN A 591 -44.80 41.90 -38.01
C GLN A 591 -45.35 42.92 -39.03
N ASP A 592 -46.67 43.16 -38.95
CA ASP A 592 -47.59 43.70 -39.97
C ASP A 592 -47.83 42.72 -41.14
N GLY A 593 -46.78 42.34 -41.87
CA GLY A 593 -46.79 41.26 -42.87
C GLY A 593 -47.63 41.54 -44.13
N ILE A 594 -48.29 42.70 -44.21
CA ILE A 594 -49.12 43.13 -45.34
C ILE A 594 -48.77 44.59 -45.64
N ILE A 595 -48.36 44.88 -46.87
CA ILE A 595 -48.06 46.26 -47.30
C ILE A 595 -49.14 46.75 -48.26
N SER A 596 -49.70 47.93 -48.01
CA SER A 596 -50.73 48.54 -48.87
C SER A 596 -50.23 49.78 -49.60
N TYR A 597 -49.62 49.61 -50.79
CA TYR A 597 -49.09 50.72 -51.58
C TYR A 597 -50.13 51.66 -52.20
N GLY A 598 -51.40 51.26 -52.25
CA GLY A 598 -52.50 52.07 -52.78
C GLY A 598 -52.48 52.21 -54.32
N TYR A 599 -53.04 53.32 -54.82
CA TYR A 599 -53.12 53.60 -56.25
C TYR A 599 -51.84 54.29 -56.75
N LEU A 600 -51.17 53.65 -57.70
CA LEU A 600 -49.94 54.15 -58.33
C LEU A 600 -50.16 54.39 -59.82
N SER A 601 -49.59 55.47 -60.35
CA SER A 601 -49.63 55.75 -61.80
C SER A 601 -48.60 54.88 -62.53
N ALA A 602 -48.86 54.48 -63.78
CA ALA A 602 -47.90 53.74 -64.59
C ALA A 602 -46.53 54.45 -64.62
N GLY A 603 -45.45 53.70 -64.37
CA GLY A 603 -44.08 54.22 -64.27
C GLY A 603 -43.73 54.96 -62.98
N SER A 604 -44.63 55.04 -61.99
CA SER A 604 -44.34 55.63 -60.68
C SER A 604 -43.70 54.63 -59.71
N SER A 605 -43.13 55.14 -58.62
CA SER A 605 -42.63 54.33 -57.50
C SER A 605 -43.05 54.89 -56.16
N THR A 606 -43.10 54.04 -55.14
CA THR A 606 -43.33 54.41 -53.73
C THR A 606 -42.53 53.48 -52.81
N THR A 607 -42.44 53.83 -51.53
CA THR A 607 -41.76 53.02 -50.51
C THR A 607 -42.64 52.81 -49.29
N THR A 608 -42.40 51.75 -48.53
CA THR A 608 -42.99 51.52 -47.20
C THR A 608 -42.74 52.70 -46.26
N ILE A 609 -41.55 53.31 -46.34
CA ILE A 609 -41.20 54.51 -45.58
C ILE A 609 -42.13 55.68 -45.92
N ALA A 610 -42.40 55.89 -47.21
CA ALA A 610 -43.21 57.01 -47.68
C ALA A 610 -44.70 56.88 -47.28
N ILE A 611 -45.19 55.64 -47.13
CA ILE A 611 -46.57 55.36 -46.72
C ILE A 611 -46.69 55.02 -45.21
N GLY A 612 -45.58 54.94 -44.48
CA GLY A 612 -45.55 54.65 -43.04
C GLY A 612 -45.84 53.20 -42.67
N ASP A 613 -45.39 52.24 -43.48
CA ASP A 613 -45.75 50.80 -43.43
C ASP A 613 -44.49 49.89 -43.47
N SER A 614 -43.51 50.19 -42.63
CA SER A 614 -42.26 49.41 -42.54
C SER A 614 -42.47 48.06 -41.83
N GLN A 615 -41.81 47.01 -42.31
CA GLN A 615 -42.00 45.65 -41.80
C GLN A 615 -40.91 45.31 -40.78
N THR A 616 -41.23 44.52 -39.76
CA THR A 616 -40.22 44.06 -38.76
C THR A 616 -40.08 42.55 -38.82
N VAL A 617 -38.85 42.04 -38.85
CA VAL A 617 -38.56 40.61 -38.85
C VAL A 617 -37.80 40.24 -37.59
N THR A 618 -38.21 39.15 -36.92
CA THR A 618 -37.62 38.70 -35.65
C THR A 618 -37.32 37.20 -35.69
N ASN A 619 -36.13 36.82 -35.21
CA ASN A 619 -35.78 35.43 -34.90
C ASN A 619 -36.48 35.00 -33.61
N ASN A 620 -37.46 34.11 -33.73
CA ASN A 620 -38.21 33.56 -32.59
C ASN A 620 -37.69 32.15 -32.19
N GLY A 621 -36.53 31.75 -32.71
CA GLY A 621 -35.85 30.49 -32.42
C GLY A 621 -34.93 30.56 -31.21
N ASN A 622 -34.17 29.49 -30.96
CA ASN A 622 -33.16 29.42 -29.88
C ASN A 622 -31.72 29.25 -30.40
N VAL A 623 -31.51 29.44 -31.70
CA VAL A 623 -30.21 29.44 -32.37
C VAL A 623 -30.08 30.64 -33.30
N ASP A 624 -28.85 31.01 -33.66
CA ASP A 624 -28.59 32.05 -34.66
C ASP A 624 -29.11 31.62 -36.04
N ILE A 625 -29.78 32.54 -36.75
CA ILE A 625 -30.34 32.25 -38.09
C ILE A 625 -29.83 33.21 -39.17
N ASP A 626 -29.62 32.67 -40.36
CA ASP A 626 -29.49 33.47 -41.58
C ASP A 626 -30.89 33.74 -42.14
N LEU A 627 -31.23 35.01 -42.32
CA LEU A 627 -32.47 35.44 -42.96
C LEU A 627 -32.28 35.51 -44.48
N GLY A 628 -33.13 34.80 -45.23
CA GLY A 628 -33.24 34.90 -46.67
C GLY A 628 -34.51 35.64 -47.10
N ILE A 629 -34.45 36.34 -48.24
CA ILE A 629 -35.59 37.06 -48.82
C ILE A 629 -35.73 36.74 -50.31
N LYS A 630 -36.97 36.67 -50.80
CA LYS A 630 -37.28 36.61 -52.25
C LYS A 630 -38.61 37.30 -52.55
N GLY A 631 -38.77 37.75 -53.80
CA GLY A 631 -40.03 38.25 -54.34
C GLY A 631 -40.73 37.22 -55.22
N SER A 632 -41.92 37.56 -55.71
CA SER A 632 -42.71 36.71 -56.61
C SER A 632 -43.31 37.50 -57.77
N THR A 633 -43.89 36.83 -58.75
CA THR A 633 -44.75 37.49 -59.74
C THR A 633 -46.11 37.82 -59.12
N SER A 634 -46.79 38.85 -59.61
CA SER A 634 -48.08 39.25 -59.04
C SER A 634 -49.16 38.18 -59.22
N THR A 635 -50.16 38.16 -58.34
CA THR A 635 -51.41 37.40 -58.49
C THR A 635 -52.62 38.23 -58.03
N PRO A 636 -53.81 38.12 -58.67
CA PRO A 636 -54.13 37.32 -59.85
C PRO A 636 -53.65 37.94 -61.18
N GLY A 637 -53.06 39.13 -61.15
CA GLY A 637 -52.69 39.86 -62.36
C GLY A 637 -51.35 39.45 -62.99
N ASN A 638 -50.99 40.13 -64.06
CA ASN A 638 -49.98 39.64 -65.02
C ASN A 638 -48.57 40.22 -64.84
N TRP A 639 -48.31 40.97 -63.76
CA TRP A 639 -47.02 41.64 -63.58
C TRP A 639 -45.92 40.65 -63.21
N THR A 640 -44.82 40.74 -63.95
CA THR A 640 -43.63 39.92 -63.74
C THR A 640 -42.56 40.70 -62.99
N LEU A 641 -41.98 40.09 -61.95
CA LEU A 641 -40.85 40.68 -61.22
C LEU A 641 -39.63 40.71 -62.14
N ALA A 642 -39.03 41.89 -62.30
CA ALA A 642 -37.92 42.13 -63.18
C ALA A 642 -36.83 42.99 -62.51
N SER A 643 -35.65 43.02 -63.11
CA SER A 643 -34.54 43.88 -62.67
C SER A 643 -34.66 45.34 -63.15
N GLN A 644 -35.58 45.61 -64.09
CA GLN A 644 -35.88 46.93 -64.62
C GLN A 644 -37.37 47.03 -64.96
N VAL A 645 -37.94 48.23 -64.82
CA VAL A 645 -39.34 48.50 -65.15
C VAL A 645 -39.56 48.42 -66.66
N GLY A 646 -40.63 47.75 -67.09
CA GLY A 646 -41.03 47.60 -68.48
C GLY A 646 -42.53 47.36 -68.65
N PRO A 647 -43.01 47.01 -69.86
CA PRO A 647 -44.40 46.60 -70.06
C PRO A 647 -44.74 45.35 -69.26
N ASP A 648 -45.76 45.42 -68.40
CA ASP A 648 -46.16 44.35 -67.47
C ASP A 648 -44.99 43.80 -66.60
N GLN A 649 -43.95 44.62 -66.40
CA GLN A 649 -42.75 44.28 -65.61
C GLN A 649 -42.56 45.31 -64.50
N TYR A 650 -42.52 44.82 -63.27
CA TYR A 650 -42.38 45.66 -62.08
C TYR A 650 -41.07 45.33 -61.37
N VAL A 651 -40.56 46.29 -60.60
CA VAL A 651 -39.36 46.12 -59.77
C VAL A 651 -39.77 46.25 -58.31
N HIS A 652 -39.34 45.31 -57.48
CA HIS A 652 -39.53 45.36 -56.04
C HIS A 652 -38.17 45.22 -55.38
N GLU A 653 -37.83 46.18 -54.54
CA GLU A 653 -36.54 46.27 -53.87
C GLU A 653 -36.77 46.26 -52.36
N TYR A 654 -35.78 45.78 -51.61
CA TYR A 654 -35.74 45.84 -50.15
C TYR A 654 -34.56 46.69 -49.68
N SER A 655 -34.66 47.16 -48.44
CA SER A 655 -33.63 47.88 -47.70
C SER A 655 -33.66 47.43 -46.23
N VAL A 656 -32.47 47.24 -45.65
CA VAL A 656 -32.29 46.95 -44.21
C VAL A 656 -31.66 48.12 -43.46
N ASP A 657 -31.51 49.26 -44.14
CA ASP A 657 -30.82 50.47 -43.70
C ASP A 657 -31.71 51.71 -43.85
N VAL A 658 -33.01 51.56 -43.59
CA VAL A 658 -34.01 52.65 -43.58
C VAL A 658 -34.05 53.42 -44.92
N GLY A 659 -33.85 52.71 -46.02
CA GLY A 659 -33.95 53.24 -47.38
C GLY A 659 -32.68 53.87 -47.95
N ASP A 660 -31.54 53.78 -47.27
CA ASP A 660 -30.26 54.28 -47.77
C ASP A 660 -29.74 53.45 -48.97
N THR A 661 -29.91 52.12 -48.93
CA THR A 661 -29.52 51.18 -49.99
C THR A 661 -30.69 50.30 -50.40
N TRP A 662 -30.96 50.25 -51.70
CA TRP A 662 -32.05 49.43 -52.26
C TRP A 662 -31.49 48.27 -53.08
N VAL A 663 -31.90 47.05 -52.74
CA VAL A 663 -31.48 45.82 -53.42
C VAL A 663 -32.69 45.20 -54.13
N PRO A 664 -32.63 44.95 -55.45
CA PRO A 664 -33.72 44.30 -56.18
C PRO A 664 -33.97 42.86 -55.73
N LEU A 665 -35.23 42.55 -55.42
CA LEU A 665 -35.68 41.19 -55.15
C LEU A 665 -35.57 40.33 -56.41
N THR A 666 -35.24 39.06 -56.21
CA THR A 666 -35.29 38.01 -57.23
C THR A 666 -36.33 36.94 -56.88
N ALA A 667 -36.65 36.08 -57.85
CA ALA A 667 -37.47 34.89 -57.60
C ALA A 667 -36.75 33.81 -56.78
N ASP A 668 -35.42 33.86 -56.73
CA ASP A 668 -34.56 33.03 -55.87
C ASP A 668 -34.28 33.73 -54.53
N TYR A 669 -34.02 32.95 -53.48
CA TYR A 669 -33.62 33.47 -52.17
C TYR A 669 -32.26 34.17 -52.23
N GLN A 670 -32.22 35.37 -51.68
CA GLN A 670 -31.01 36.14 -51.43
C GLN A 670 -30.79 36.28 -49.92
N LEU A 671 -29.53 36.36 -49.49
CA LEU A 671 -29.22 36.67 -48.10
C LEU A 671 -29.69 38.09 -47.78
N LEU A 672 -30.52 38.21 -46.74
CA LEU A 672 -31.03 39.47 -46.22
C LEU A 672 -30.16 39.98 -45.07
N VAL A 673 -30.02 39.17 -44.01
CA VAL A 673 -29.15 39.44 -42.85
C VAL A 673 -28.58 38.12 -42.33
N PRO A 674 -27.25 37.98 -42.16
CA PRO A 674 -26.65 36.78 -41.59
C PRO A 674 -26.61 36.79 -40.06
N GLY A 675 -26.61 35.60 -39.45
CA GLY A 675 -26.30 35.38 -38.03
C GLY A 675 -27.15 36.18 -37.05
N VAL A 676 -28.48 36.23 -37.28
CA VAL A 676 -29.44 36.93 -36.42
C VAL A 676 -29.64 36.14 -35.12
N PRO A 677 -29.24 36.67 -33.95
CA PRO A 677 -29.37 35.93 -32.68
C PRO A 677 -30.85 35.72 -32.26
N PRO A 678 -31.13 34.79 -31.32
CA PRO A 678 -32.45 34.65 -30.71
C PRO A 678 -33.00 35.97 -30.18
N ASP A 679 -34.30 36.21 -30.36
CA ASP A 679 -35.04 37.43 -30.01
C ASP A 679 -34.55 38.73 -30.69
N ALA A 680 -33.57 38.63 -31.60
CA ALA A 680 -33.08 39.75 -32.40
C ALA A 680 -33.82 39.84 -33.74
N GLY A 681 -33.70 41.01 -34.39
CA GLY A 681 -34.43 41.31 -35.60
C GLY A 681 -34.06 42.66 -36.19
N GLY A 682 -34.82 43.08 -37.19
CA GLY A 682 -34.60 44.35 -37.86
C GLY A 682 -35.82 44.83 -38.64
N VAL A 683 -35.83 46.13 -38.94
CA VAL A 683 -36.82 46.73 -39.84
C VAL A 683 -36.36 46.51 -41.28
N ILE A 684 -37.29 46.08 -42.12
CA ILE A 684 -37.11 45.96 -43.57
C ILE A 684 -38.08 46.91 -44.24
N ASP A 685 -37.53 47.74 -45.12
CA ASP A 685 -38.28 48.62 -45.97
C ASP A 685 -38.32 48.10 -47.39
N PHE A 686 -39.41 48.41 -48.10
CA PHE A 686 -39.62 48.00 -49.48
C PHE A 686 -39.89 49.18 -50.39
N ARG A 687 -39.39 49.11 -51.61
CA ARG A 687 -39.66 50.04 -52.70
C ARG A 687 -40.26 49.28 -53.87
N ILE A 688 -41.42 49.73 -54.33
CA ILE A 688 -42.05 49.16 -55.52
C ILE A 688 -42.07 50.19 -56.65
N GLN A 689 -41.68 49.75 -57.84
CA GLN A 689 -41.77 50.51 -59.08
C GLN A 689 -42.74 49.79 -60.01
N VAL A 690 -43.88 50.40 -60.32
CA VAL A 690 -44.92 49.76 -61.12
C VAL A 690 -44.58 49.82 -62.62
N PRO A 691 -45.14 48.93 -63.46
CA PRO A 691 -44.83 48.87 -64.89
C PRO A 691 -44.94 50.21 -65.61
N SER A 692 -44.07 50.45 -66.60
CA SER A 692 -44.08 51.66 -67.43
C SER A 692 -45.36 51.77 -68.28
N SER A 693 -45.96 50.62 -68.57
CA SER A 693 -47.26 50.44 -69.20
C SER A 693 -47.81 49.09 -68.78
N THR A 694 -49.11 48.97 -68.56
CA THR A 694 -49.75 47.70 -68.19
C THR A 694 -50.94 47.38 -69.09
N SER A 695 -51.13 46.11 -69.40
CA SER A 695 -52.34 45.57 -70.03
C SER A 695 -53.41 45.20 -69.00
N ASP A 696 -53.01 45.09 -67.73
CA ASP A 696 -53.84 44.70 -66.60
C ASP A 696 -53.90 45.82 -65.55
N TYR A 697 -55.10 46.36 -65.33
CA TYR A 697 -55.38 47.44 -64.38
C TYR A 697 -56.13 46.94 -63.13
N SER A 698 -56.21 45.61 -62.95
CA SER A 698 -56.75 45.02 -61.73
C SER A 698 -55.77 45.14 -60.56
N THR A 699 -56.25 44.93 -59.33
CA THR A 699 -55.41 44.91 -58.14
C THR A 699 -54.34 43.81 -58.25
N GLN A 700 -53.10 44.19 -58.00
CA GLN A 700 -51.94 43.30 -58.04
C GLN A 700 -51.49 42.98 -56.61
N ASN A 701 -51.41 41.70 -56.24
CA ASN A 701 -50.78 41.26 -54.99
C ASN A 701 -49.43 40.63 -55.30
N VAL A 702 -48.40 40.98 -54.55
CA VAL A 702 -47.05 40.44 -54.70
C VAL A 702 -46.59 39.89 -53.36
N ASP A 703 -46.11 38.66 -53.36
CA ASP A 703 -45.64 38.01 -52.13
C ASP A 703 -44.13 38.24 -51.97
N VAL A 704 -43.73 38.63 -50.76
CA VAL A 704 -42.33 38.59 -50.34
C VAL A 704 -42.21 37.48 -49.30
N THR A 705 -41.28 36.55 -49.53
CA THR A 705 -41.07 35.43 -48.61
C THR A 705 -39.78 35.63 -47.81
N ILE A 706 -39.89 35.53 -46.49
CA ILE A 706 -38.76 35.47 -45.56
C ILE A 706 -38.51 34.01 -45.17
N LEU A 707 -37.26 33.59 -45.20
CA LEU A 707 -36.81 32.26 -44.80
C LEU A 707 -35.80 32.37 -43.66
N ALA A 708 -35.89 31.49 -42.68
CA ALA A 708 -34.86 31.30 -41.66
C ALA A 708 -34.13 29.98 -41.90
N ILE A 709 -32.81 30.02 -41.81
CA ILE A 709 -31.92 28.84 -41.89
C ILE A 709 -31.01 28.90 -40.67
N GLN A 710 -30.77 27.78 -40.00
CA GLN A 710 -29.74 27.73 -38.94
C GLN A 710 -28.38 28.13 -39.54
N SER A 711 -27.72 29.10 -38.91
CA SER A 711 -26.45 29.67 -39.39
C SER A 711 -25.31 28.66 -39.38
#